data_AF-A0A9D5DMF8-F1
#
_entry.id   AF-A0A9D5DMF8-F1
#
_cell.length_a   1.000
_cell.length_b   1.000
_cell.length_c   1.000
_cell.angle_alpha   90.00
_cell.angle_beta   90.00
_cell.angle_gamma   90.00
#
_symmetry.space_group_name_H-M   'P 1'
#
loop_
_entity.id
_entity.type
_entity.pdbx_description
1 polymer ?
#
loop_
_entity_poly.entity_id
_entity_poly.type
_entity_poly.pdbx_seq_one_letter_code
_entity_poly.pdbx_strand_id
1 'polypeptide(L)'
;MDKKSTGSANQGVGGKMSELEFSSLPAVVLVESLGTDSFLPISCEFPESLLPINGVPVLNYMIEMLLKNGVTEIYLLVYFHMDLLKSHIEALKASNKKLRTLNIQIIQLGIHCSSVGDALRDLDCHVDIRDDFILIQGGLLCVADIRDVVQTHKRRRSSQAPNLSMTMIFMESPPLSTLRTNRNESLVIYDQVSNELVHWGRFDDDYSSRLSMKTLMRNSPSSYYGASKCIIRYDLLDIGLAVCSPQLLKTFCETFDFSDLFNDFIQNALTSDIKQDVIDVSIMSQYAVKISDFRTYHVAQQHVCEGWAFPVVPDYCSISGQNVQRYQGFSKFLGDNVSISPSSEIGSIVTIGRSTKIGDNCKISNSFIGENCIIGDHCVIQGCSILDNTIIGSNVELDSSFVSSKVKIMDNVVVNPCCLIGSEIVIQENSRIESFSRVSRYISRSAFADDHENHTDSRVRSTSNSPSMNLRQFRLLDETDLAKLAKFTGDGAVLNGVIWPDDKKARSMSHEITNEDVLSNIVLFDSSRNRETACSSESEDSQDVISRGRGGAPGRSEEDIHEQNGFVTDDDEDEDSREFFRESLELIKSGLENPVHISNKILELKGLRFAFFKDDMDILETCIVLVLDLIHSHLDEVLVEGGSGRDSRVDFDKFKVFCETRGVLEMVSAFNRPEDEAFTSLICSKLLESSVGRSPPLPFGSLLVTLERLDIVNQSFIPIWYDRVTGDGGQSLRSEAQSVLKSDFVVKYIEWLKEEEEEEEEEEEEGLGLSS
;
A
#
# COMPACT_ATOMS: atom_id res chain seq x y z
N MET A 1 35.67 39.78 -64.17
CA MET A 1 35.04 38.87 -65.14
C MET A 1 35.22 37.45 -64.59
N ASP A 2 34.50 37.10 -63.53
CA ASP A 2 33.10 36.63 -63.49
C ASP A 2 33.01 35.11 -63.53
N LYS A 3 32.86 34.46 -62.37
CA LYS A 3 31.55 33.94 -61.91
C LYS A 3 31.68 33.19 -60.57
N LYS A 4 30.62 33.36 -59.79
CA LYS A 4 30.33 32.90 -58.43
C LYS A 4 30.00 31.40 -58.30
N SER A 5 30.38 30.85 -57.14
CA SER A 5 29.62 29.99 -56.20
C SER A 5 29.19 28.59 -56.63
N THR A 6 29.33 27.54 -55.81
CA THR A 6 28.78 27.42 -54.44
C THR A 6 29.68 26.58 -53.52
N GLY A 7 29.76 26.98 -52.25
CA GLY A 7 30.47 26.26 -51.20
C GLY A 7 29.55 25.36 -50.37
N SER A 8 30.12 24.27 -49.88
CA SER A 8 29.72 23.61 -48.62
C SER A 8 31.03 23.36 -47.86
N ALA A 9 31.23 24.11 -46.77
CA ALA A 9 32.39 23.99 -45.91
C ALA A 9 31.98 23.19 -44.66
N ASN A 10 32.49 21.96 -44.57
CA ASN A 10 32.62 21.23 -43.32
C ASN A 10 33.55 22.05 -42.39
N GLN A 11 32.99 22.65 -41.34
CA GLN A 11 33.77 23.03 -40.17
C GLN A 11 33.56 21.98 -39.09
N GLY A 12 34.55 21.11 -38.92
CA GLY A 12 34.65 20.26 -37.75
C GLY A 12 34.92 21.10 -36.51
N VAL A 13 34.04 21.00 -35.53
CA VAL A 13 34.30 21.50 -34.17
C VAL A 13 34.82 20.33 -33.36
N GLY A 14 36.14 20.11 -33.44
CA GLY A 14 36.88 19.31 -32.47
C GLY A 14 37.15 20.14 -31.23
N GLY A 15 36.14 20.25 -30.35
CA GLY A 15 36.36 20.68 -28.97
C GLY A 15 36.81 19.46 -28.16
N LYS A 16 38.08 19.44 -27.75
CA LYS A 16 38.55 18.51 -26.71
C LYS A 16 37.71 18.76 -25.46
N MET A 17 36.77 17.86 -25.17
CA MET A 17 36.19 17.71 -23.82
C MET A 17 37.36 17.58 -22.85
N SER A 18 37.46 18.53 -21.93
CA SER A 18 38.31 18.39 -20.75
C SER A 18 37.93 17.07 -20.06
N GLU A 19 38.92 16.21 -19.84
CA GLU A 19 38.79 15.09 -18.91
C GLU A 19 38.36 15.68 -17.55
N LEU A 20 37.10 15.42 -17.18
CA LEU A 20 36.52 15.85 -15.92
C LEU A 20 37.00 14.89 -14.83
N GLU A 21 37.74 15.41 -13.86
CA GLU A 21 38.06 14.70 -12.62
C GLU A 21 36.79 14.63 -11.76
N PHE A 22 36.12 13.48 -11.74
CA PHE A 22 35.08 13.17 -10.75
C PHE A 22 35.75 12.77 -9.43
N SER A 23 35.31 13.31 -8.28
CA SER A 23 35.82 12.90 -6.94
C SER A 23 35.40 11.48 -6.59
N SER A 24 34.12 11.17 -6.79
CA SER A 24 33.48 9.85 -6.73
C SER A 24 32.03 10.00 -7.19
N LEU A 25 31.46 8.97 -7.80
CA LEU A 25 30.02 8.90 -8.09
C LEU A 25 29.52 7.53 -7.61
N PRO A 26 28.90 7.47 -6.42
CA PRO A 26 28.32 6.25 -5.89
C PRO A 26 26.99 5.93 -6.58
N ALA A 27 26.67 4.64 -6.69
CA ALA A 27 25.39 4.14 -7.14
C ALA A 27 24.82 3.14 -6.13
N VAL A 28 23.55 3.28 -5.80
CA VAL A 28 22.76 2.41 -4.92
C VAL A 28 21.78 1.66 -5.80
N VAL A 29 21.84 0.33 -5.77
CA VAL A 29 20.97 -0.55 -6.56
C VAL A 29 20.21 -1.45 -5.62
N LEU A 30 18.89 -1.32 -5.61
CA LEU A 30 17.99 -2.28 -4.99
C LEU A 30 17.89 -3.48 -5.92
N VAL A 31 18.47 -4.62 -5.53
CA VAL A 31 18.59 -5.81 -6.39
C VAL A 31 17.24 -6.51 -6.57
N GLU A 32 16.32 -6.29 -5.65
CA GLU A 32 15.00 -6.90 -5.60
C GLU A 32 13.94 -5.82 -5.38
N SER A 33 12.78 -5.98 -6.02
CA SER A 33 11.62 -5.13 -5.75
C SER A 33 10.98 -5.55 -4.43
N LEU A 34 11.20 -4.74 -3.40
CA LEU A 34 10.67 -4.95 -2.05
C LEU A 34 9.16 -4.68 -2.02
N GLY A 35 8.39 -5.59 -1.41
CA GLY A 35 6.94 -5.44 -1.25
C GLY A 35 6.10 -5.78 -2.49
N THR A 36 6.70 -6.29 -3.57
CA THR A 36 5.98 -6.67 -4.80
C THR A 36 6.14 -8.14 -5.15
N ASP A 37 5.02 -8.81 -5.42
CA ASP A 37 4.94 -10.24 -5.69
C ASP A 37 4.93 -10.60 -7.20
N SER A 38 5.33 -9.68 -8.08
CA SER A 38 5.17 -9.81 -9.54
C SER A 38 5.92 -10.99 -10.16
N PHE A 39 7.07 -11.36 -9.59
CA PHE A 39 7.90 -12.47 -10.06
C PHE A 39 7.69 -13.78 -9.28
N LEU A 40 6.73 -13.84 -8.34
CA LEU A 40 6.41 -15.09 -7.67
C LEU A 40 5.85 -16.11 -8.68
N PRO A 41 6.23 -17.40 -8.58
CA PRO A 41 7.08 -18.00 -7.53
C PRO A 41 8.58 -18.05 -7.88
N ILE A 42 8.99 -17.49 -9.02
CA ILE A 42 10.37 -17.56 -9.54
C ILE A 42 11.33 -16.73 -8.68
N SER A 43 10.89 -15.60 -8.14
CA SER A 43 11.69 -14.78 -7.22
C SER A 43 12.11 -15.49 -5.93
N CYS A 44 11.50 -16.64 -5.58
CA CYS A 44 11.96 -17.49 -4.47
C CYS A 44 13.24 -18.28 -4.79
N GLU A 45 13.59 -18.40 -6.07
CA GLU A 45 14.76 -19.16 -6.54
C GLU A 45 15.98 -18.27 -6.68
N PHE A 46 15.80 -17.09 -7.29
CA PHE A 46 16.84 -16.10 -7.52
C PHE A 46 16.22 -14.70 -7.69
N PRO A 47 16.98 -13.63 -7.40
CA PRO A 47 16.50 -12.26 -7.51
C PRO A 47 16.17 -11.87 -8.95
N GLU A 48 15.21 -10.96 -9.14
CA GLU A 48 14.80 -10.42 -10.44
C GLU A 48 15.97 -9.81 -11.24
N SER A 49 16.94 -9.20 -10.56
CA SER A 49 18.16 -8.67 -11.19
C SER A 49 19.03 -9.75 -11.84
N LEU A 50 18.86 -11.03 -11.46
CA LEU A 50 19.57 -12.15 -12.08
C LEU A 50 18.77 -12.85 -13.18
N LEU A 51 17.57 -12.37 -13.53
CA LEU A 51 16.83 -12.87 -14.70
C LEU A 51 17.67 -12.67 -15.98
N PRO A 52 17.83 -13.71 -16.82
CA PRO A 52 18.70 -13.63 -17.99
C PRO A 52 17.97 -13.09 -19.23
N ILE A 53 18.29 -11.87 -19.67
CA ILE A 53 17.88 -11.36 -20.97
C ILE A 53 18.84 -11.86 -22.04
N ASN A 54 18.35 -12.79 -22.88
CA ASN A 54 19.11 -13.40 -23.96
C ASN A 54 20.44 -14.04 -23.47
N GLY A 55 20.39 -14.72 -22.32
CA GLY A 55 21.53 -15.44 -21.74
C GLY A 55 22.45 -14.59 -20.85
N VAL A 56 22.16 -13.30 -20.66
CA VAL A 56 22.92 -12.43 -19.77
C VAL A 56 22.00 -11.86 -18.68
N PRO A 57 22.37 -11.99 -17.39
CA PRO A 57 21.61 -11.42 -16.28
C PRO A 57 21.40 -9.91 -16.38
N VAL A 58 20.21 -9.41 -16.00
CA VAL A 58 19.86 -7.97 -16.01
C VAL A 58 20.90 -7.12 -15.27
N LEU A 59 21.39 -7.61 -14.13
CA LEU A 59 22.41 -6.97 -13.31
C LEU A 59 23.70 -6.66 -14.10
N ASN A 60 24.06 -7.50 -15.07
CA ASN A 60 25.23 -7.26 -15.89
C ASN A 60 25.03 -6.02 -16.77
N TYR A 61 23.85 -5.87 -17.38
CA TYR A 61 23.54 -4.67 -18.15
C TYR A 61 23.54 -3.41 -17.27
N MET A 62 23.03 -3.50 -16.04
CA MET A 62 23.08 -2.40 -15.07
C MET A 62 24.53 -1.99 -14.74
N ILE A 63 25.39 -2.95 -14.41
CA ILE A 63 26.80 -2.68 -14.10
C ILE A 63 27.53 -2.09 -15.32
N GLU A 64 27.25 -2.57 -16.53
CA GLU A 64 27.82 -2.02 -17.75
C GLU A 64 27.40 -0.56 -17.97
N MET A 65 26.12 -0.25 -17.76
CA MET A 65 25.58 1.10 -17.86
C MET A 65 26.22 2.03 -16.81
N LEU A 66 26.33 1.60 -15.55
CA LEU A 66 26.95 2.38 -14.48
C LEU A 66 28.43 2.66 -14.78
N LEU A 67 29.16 1.65 -15.25
CA LEU A 67 30.57 1.79 -15.62
C LEU A 67 30.77 2.79 -16.77
N LYS A 68 29.91 2.73 -17.81
CA LYS A 68 29.97 3.68 -18.94
C LYS A 68 29.70 5.12 -18.52
N ASN A 69 28.88 5.31 -17.50
CA ASN A 69 28.54 6.62 -16.95
C ASN A 69 29.55 7.15 -15.90
N GLY A 70 30.62 6.41 -15.61
CA GLY A 70 31.72 6.86 -14.75
C GLY A 70 31.49 6.63 -13.25
N VAL A 71 30.62 5.69 -12.89
CA VAL A 71 30.38 5.30 -11.49
C VAL A 71 31.61 4.62 -10.91
N THR A 72 31.99 5.04 -9.70
CA THR A 72 33.21 4.56 -9.01
C THR A 72 32.91 3.46 -8.00
N GLU A 73 31.74 3.54 -7.35
CA GLU A 73 31.34 2.64 -6.27
C GLU A 73 29.88 2.23 -6.44
N ILE A 74 29.60 0.94 -6.26
CA ILE A 74 28.26 0.37 -6.37
C ILE A 74 27.90 -0.34 -5.06
N TYR A 75 26.78 0.06 -4.47
CA TYR A 75 26.16 -0.59 -3.31
C TYR A 75 24.95 -1.39 -3.79
N LEU A 76 25.06 -2.72 -3.72
CA LEU A 76 23.98 -3.64 -4.04
C LEU A 76 23.23 -3.96 -2.73
N LEU A 77 22.00 -3.47 -2.62
CA LEU A 77 21.12 -3.73 -1.49
C LEU A 77 20.36 -5.03 -1.74
N VAL A 78 20.54 -5.98 -0.82
CA VAL A 78 20.06 -7.35 -0.99
C VAL A 78 19.30 -7.79 0.24
N TYR A 79 18.07 -8.24 0.03
CA TYR A 79 17.28 -8.84 1.10
C TYR A 79 17.39 -10.37 1.05
N PHE A 80 17.18 -10.99 -0.12
CA PHE A 80 17.31 -12.43 -0.32
C PHE A 80 18.51 -12.85 -1.19
N HIS A 81 18.93 -14.11 -1.10
CA HIS A 81 19.92 -14.72 -2.01
C HIS A 81 21.32 -14.06 -2.07
N MET A 82 21.80 -13.52 -0.94
CA MET A 82 23.13 -12.87 -0.86
C MET A 82 24.28 -13.75 -1.41
N ASP A 83 24.26 -15.05 -1.11
CA ASP A 83 25.31 -15.98 -1.52
C ASP A 83 25.34 -16.20 -3.04
N LEU A 84 24.17 -16.23 -3.68
CA LEU A 84 24.05 -16.34 -5.13
C LEU A 84 24.60 -15.08 -5.81
N LEU A 85 24.25 -13.90 -5.28
CA LEU A 85 24.74 -12.63 -5.81
C LEU A 85 26.26 -12.49 -5.65
N LYS A 86 26.80 -12.85 -4.48
CA LYS A 86 28.26 -12.87 -4.24
C LYS A 86 28.98 -13.75 -5.26
N SER A 87 28.50 -14.98 -5.42
CA SER A 87 29.06 -15.96 -6.37
C SER A 87 29.05 -15.43 -7.80
N HIS A 88 27.94 -14.78 -8.21
CA HIS A 88 27.80 -14.16 -9.53
C HIS A 88 28.79 -13.01 -9.73
N ILE A 89 28.90 -12.08 -8.78
CA ILE A 89 29.83 -10.94 -8.86
C ILE A 89 31.29 -11.39 -8.85
N GLU A 90 31.64 -12.41 -8.07
CA GLU A 90 32.99 -13.00 -8.07
C GLU A 90 33.34 -13.59 -9.43
N ALA A 91 32.42 -14.36 -10.04
CA ALA A 91 32.59 -14.92 -11.38
C ALA A 91 32.75 -13.81 -12.44
N LEU A 92 31.96 -12.74 -12.34
CA LEU A 92 31.98 -11.59 -13.22
C LEU A 92 33.30 -10.78 -13.10
N LYS A 93 33.82 -10.58 -11.89
CA LYS A 93 35.13 -9.93 -11.66
C LYS A 93 36.30 -10.81 -12.11
N ALA A 94 36.15 -12.14 -12.05
CA ALA A 94 37.13 -13.07 -12.55
C ALA A 94 37.22 -13.04 -14.08
N SER A 95 36.08 -12.96 -14.77
CA SER A 95 36.00 -12.94 -16.23
C SER A 95 36.47 -11.62 -16.86
N ASN A 96 36.22 -10.47 -16.20
CA ASN A 96 36.53 -9.16 -16.78
C ASN A 96 37.49 -8.31 -15.92
N LYS A 97 38.68 -8.04 -16.45
CA LYS A 97 39.71 -7.21 -15.79
C LYS A 97 39.26 -5.76 -15.55
N LYS A 98 38.37 -5.21 -16.38
CA LYS A 98 37.86 -3.83 -16.23
C LYS A 98 37.02 -3.64 -14.96
N LEU A 99 36.45 -4.71 -14.43
CA LEU A 99 35.60 -4.67 -13.23
C LEU A 99 36.40 -4.79 -11.93
N ARG A 100 37.72 -5.02 -12.01
CA ARG A 100 38.60 -5.10 -10.83
C ARG A 100 38.85 -3.74 -10.18
N THR A 101 38.73 -2.67 -10.95
CA THR A 101 38.88 -1.28 -10.44
C THR A 101 37.59 -0.74 -9.84
N LEU A 102 36.44 -1.39 -10.10
CA LEU A 102 35.14 -0.98 -9.60
C LEU A 102 34.88 -1.57 -8.20
N ASN A 103 34.63 -0.70 -7.23
CA ASN A 103 34.26 -1.13 -5.88
C ASN A 103 32.78 -1.54 -5.91
N ILE A 104 32.49 -2.83 -5.71
CA ILE A 104 31.12 -3.35 -5.62
C ILE A 104 30.98 -3.95 -4.24
N GLN A 105 30.09 -3.38 -3.43
CA GLN A 105 29.78 -3.80 -2.08
C GLN A 105 28.35 -4.34 -2.02
N ILE A 106 28.18 -5.51 -1.42
CA ILE A 106 26.88 -6.14 -1.23
C ILE A 106 26.48 -5.93 0.23
N ILE A 107 25.37 -5.24 0.45
CA ILE A 107 24.82 -4.92 1.78
C ILE A 107 23.61 -5.83 2.01
N GLN A 108 23.67 -6.60 3.09
CA GLN A 108 22.54 -7.42 3.53
C GLN A 108 21.58 -6.54 4.33
N LEU A 109 20.34 -6.44 3.85
CA LEU A 109 19.27 -5.71 4.52
C LEU A 109 18.77 -6.47 5.76
N GLY A 110 18.23 -5.73 6.73
CA GLY A 110 17.73 -6.27 8.00
C GLY A 110 16.53 -7.20 7.84
N ILE A 111 16.27 -8.06 8.84
CA ILE A 111 15.21 -9.10 8.84
C ILE A 111 13.79 -8.49 8.74
N HIS A 112 13.65 -7.21 9.05
CA HIS A 112 12.38 -6.48 9.03
C HIS A 112 12.22 -5.55 7.83
N CYS A 113 13.18 -5.55 6.90
CA CYS A 113 13.11 -4.73 5.70
C CYS A 113 12.00 -5.27 4.78
N SER A 114 10.92 -4.49 4.64
CA SER A 114 9.78 -4.85 3.79
C SER A 114 9.51 -3.83 2.70
N SER A 115 10.10 -2.65 2.82
CA SER A 115 9.84 -1.50 1.95
C SER A 115 11.14 -0.88 1.43
N VAL A 116 11.03 -0.04 0.40
CA VAL A 116 12.15 0.74 -0.11
C VAL A 116 12.66 1.71 0.94
N GLY A 117 11.76 2.31 1.73
CA GLY A 117 12.13 3.21 2.82
C GLY A 117 12.99 2.55 3.89
N ASP A 118 12.66 1.32 4.29
CA ASP A 118 13.47 0.55 5.23
C ASP A 118 14.87 0.28 4.67
N ALA A 119 14.97 -0.06 3.38
CA ALA A 119 16.24 -0.33 2.74
C ALA A 119 17.14 0.90 2.68
N LEU A 120 16.56 2.10 2.47
CA LEU A 120 17.31 3.36 2.48
C LEU A 120 17.77 3.75 3.91
N ARG A 121 16.97 3.48 4.94
CA ARG A 121 17.36 3.67 6.35
C ARG A 121 18.50 2.73 6.76
N ASP A 122 18.38 1.46 6.40
CA ASP A 122 19.42 0.46 6.64
C ASP A 122 20.71 0.84 5.90
N LEU A 123 20.62 1.35 4.67
CA LEU A 123 21.76 1.86 3.92
C LEU A 123 22.46 3.01 4.67
N ASP A 124 21.74 4.01 5.16
CA ASP A 124 22.30 5.15 5.89
C ASP A 124 23.03 4.71 7.19
N CYS A 125 22.54 3.64 7.82
CA CYS A 125 23.21 3.04 8.99
C CYS A 125 24.52 2.30 8.64
N HIS A 126 24.64 1.77 7.42
CA HIS A 126 25.79 0.98 6.98
C HIS A 126 26.85 1.81 6.24
N VAL A 127 26.44 2.85 5.51
CA VAL A 127 27.30 3.62 4.61
C VAL A 127 26.99 5.12 4.72
N ASP A 128 28.02 5.92 5.06
CA ASP A 128 27.95 7.38 5.05
C ASP A 128 28.13 7.93 3.62
N ILE A 129 27.03 8.08 2.88
CA ILE A 129 27.02 8.65 1.52
C ILE A 129 26.95 10.18 1.60
N ARG A 130 28.05 10.87 1.27
CA ARG A 130 28.16 12.34 1.34
C ARG A 130 27.94 13.08 0.03
N ASP A 131 28.20 12.42 -1.09
CA ASP A 131 28.07 12.97 -2.43
C ASP A 131 26.72 12.55 -3.05
N ASP A 132 26.30 13.24 -4.12
CA ASP A 132 25.14 12.81 -4.90
C ASP A 132 25.36 11.40 -5.47
N PHE A 133 24.32 10.58 -5.43
CA PHE A 133 24.36 9.18 -5.79
C PHE A 133 23.27 8.82 -6.81
N ILE A 134 23.50 7.77 -7.59
CA ILE A 134 22.47 7.21 -8.48
C ILE A 134 21.66 6.19 -7.70
N LEU A 135 20.33 6.27 -7.76
CA LEU A 135 19.42 5.27 -7.21
C LEU A 135 18.77 4.49 -8.36
N ILE A 136 18.90 3.16 -8.31
CA ILE A 136 18.24 2.23 -9.22
C ILE A 136 17.32 1.32 -8.42
N GLN A 137 16.07 1.23 -8.84
CA GLN A 137 15.08 0.31 -8.29
C GLN A 137 14.91 -0.92 -9.19
N GLY A 138 15.41 -2.07 -8.75
CA GLY A 138 15.14 -3.37 -9.37
C GLY A 138 15.81 -3.57 -10.73
N GLY A 139 15.22 -4.44 -11.56
CA GLY A 139 15.75 -4.86 -12.85
C GLY A 139 15.71 -3.80 -13.95
N LEU A 140 16.70 -2.91 -14.01
CA LEU A 140 16.83 -1.88 -15.05
C LEU A 140 17.60 -2.39 -16.29
N LEU A 141 16.99 -2.31 -17.47
CA LEU A 141 17.69 -2.43 -18.76
C LEU A 141 17.79 -1.04 -19.39
N CYS A 142 18.95 -0.38 -19.24
CA CYS A 142 19.18 0.98 -19.73
C CYS A 142 20.46 1.06 -20.55
N VAL A 143 20.36 1.75 -21.68
CA VAL A 143 21.48 1.99 -22.60
C VAL A 143 21.93 3.45 -22.54
N ALA A 144 21.22 4.26 -21.76
CA ALA A 144 21.28 5.70 -21.85
C ALA A 144 22.51 6.32 -21.17
N ASP A 145 22.97 7.45 -21.71
CA ASP A 145 24.01 8.29 -21.12
C ASP A 145 23.38 9.32 -20.18
N ILE A 146 23.61 9.14 -18.88
CA ILE A 146 23.03 9.96 -17.81
C ILE A 146 24.01 11.01 -17.27
N ARG A 147 25.22 11.12 -17.84
CA ARG A 147 26.24 12.07 -17.33
C ARG A 147 25.76 13.51 -17.35
N ASP A 148 25.05 13.91 -18.39
CA ASP A 148 24.48 15.26 -18.52
C ASP A 148 23.40 15.53 -17.45
N VAL A 149 22.62 14.51 -17.09
CA VAL A 149 21.61 14.57 -16.04
C VAL A 149 22.28 14.77 -14.68
N VAL A 150 23.31 13.97 -14.39
CA VAL A 150 24.10 14.08 -13.14
C VAL A 150 24.75 15.46 -13.01
N GLN A 151 25.32 15.99 -14.10
CA GLN A 151 25.92 17.33 -14.10
C GLN A 151 24.87 18.42 -13.87
N THR A 152 23.70 18.29 -14.49
CA THR A 152 22.60 19.24 -14.33
C THR A 152 22.08 19.24 -12.89
N HIS A 153 21.89 18.06 -12.29
CA HIS A 153 21.51 17.89 -10.89
C HIS A 153 22.52 18.58 -9.95
N LYS A 154 23.81 18.26 -10.07
CA LYS A 154 24.90 18.84 -9.26
C LYS A 154 24.96 20.37 -9.37
N ARG A 155 24.88 20.88 -10.60
CA ARG A 155 24.90 22.33 -10.86
C ARG A 155 23.71 23.02 -10.22
N ARG A 156 22.51 22.45 -10.34
CA ARG A 156 21.29 23.03 -9.77
C ARG A 156 21.33 23.02 -8.25
N ARG A 157 21.74 21.90 -7.65
CA ARG A 157 21.90 21.77 -6.20
C ARG A 157 22.85 22.83 -5.63
N SER A 158 23.93 23.12 -6.35
CA SER A 158 24.93 24.09 -5.91
C SER A 158 24.53 25.55 -6.12
N SER A 159 23.63 25.87 -7.07
CA SER A 159 23.38 27.26 -7.51
C SER A 159 21.96 27.77 -7.31
N GLN A 160 20.95 26.92 -7.44
CA GLN A 160 19.54 27.32 -7.52
C GLN A 160 18.69 26.71 -6.40
N ALA A 161 18.83 25.42 -6.12
CA ALA A 161 17.97 24.67 -5.21
C ALA A 161 18.81 23.77 -4.28
N PRO A 162 19.29 24.28 -3.12
CA PRO A 162 20.10 23.49 -2.19
C PRO A 162 19.34 22.30 -1.57
N ASN A 163 18.01 22.40 -1.50
CA ASN A 163 17.07 21.38 -1.06
C ASN A 163 16.61 20.43 -2.18
N LEU A 164 17.35 20.35 -3.30
CA LEU A 164 17.12 19.35 -4.34
C LEU A 164 17.45 17.96 -3.79
N SER A 165 16.41 17.14 -3.64
CA SER A 165 16.53 15.80 -3.06
C SER A 165 16.65 14.74 -4.15
N MET A 166 15.94 14.90 -5.26
CA MET A 166 15.90 13.90 -6.33
C MET A 166 15.70 14.54 -7.71
N THR A 167 16.34 13.98 -8.74
CA THR A 167 15.98 14.16 -10.14
C THR A 167 15.54 12.82 -10.71
N MET A 168 14.25 12.71 -11.02
CA MET A 168 13.64 11.54 -11.63
C MET A 168 13.90 11.51 -13.13
N ILE A 169 14.24 10.34 -13.65
CA ILE A 169 14.51 10.16 -15.08
C ILE A 169 13.36 9.37 -15.71
N PHE A 170 12.76 9.93 -16.77
CA PHE A 170 11.70 9.31 -17.55
C PHE A 170 12.17 9.01 -18.97
N MET A 171 11.65 7.93 -19.56
CA MET A 171 11.81 7.63 -20.98
C MET A 171 10.55 8.05 -21.75
N GLU A 172 10.71 8.66 -22.91
CA GLU A 172 9.59 8.89 -23.83
C GLU A 172 9.07 7.56 -24.40
N SER A 173 7.80 7.26 -24.16
CA SER A 173 7.14 6.04 -24.63
C SER A 173 5.71 6.34 -25.06
N PRO A 174 5.36 6.15 -26.35
CA PRO A 174 4.01 6.38 -26.83
C PRO A 174 2.96 5.61 -26.01
N PRO A 175 1.74 6.15 -25.81
CA PRO A 175 0.67 5.47 -25.08
C PRO A 175 0.29 4.07 -25.59
N LEU A 176 0.55 3.78 -26.86
CA LEU A 176 0.29 2.47 -27.49
C LEU A 176 1.49 1.51 -27.44
N SER A 177 2.57 1.88 -26.74
CA SER A 177 3.78 1.08 -26.63
C SER A 177 3.54 -0.20 -25.83
N THR A 178 4.15 -1.30 -26.26
CA THR A 178 4.11 -2.62 -25.60
C THR A 178 4.70 -2.62 -24.20
N LEU A 179 5.56 -1.64 -23.92
CA LEU A 179 6.21 -1.45 -22.63
C LEU A 179 5.27 -0.86 -21.57
N ARG A 180 4.10 -0.36 -21.96
CA ARG A 180 3.14 0.25 -21.04
C ARG A 180 2.14 -0.81 -20.55
N THR A 181 1.99 -0.86 -19.24
CA THR A 181 1.07 -1.71 -18.50
C THR A 181 0.30 -0.84 -17.52
N ASN A 182 -0.89 -1.27 -17.10
CA ASN A 182 -1.71 -0.52 -16.14
C ASN A 182 -0.92 -0.15 -14.85
N ARG A 183 0.08 -0.95 -14.47
CA ARG A 183 0.93 -0.73 -13.30
C ARG A 183 2.00 0.36 -13.47
N ASN A 184 2.43 0.64 -14.70
CA ASN A 184 3.48 1.64 -14.98
C ASN A 184 2.96 2.88 -15.71
N GLU A 185 1.66 2.94 -15.98
CA GLU A 185 1.01 4.13 -16.48
C GLU A 185 0.97 5.22 -15.41
N SER A 186 1.51 6.39 -15.75
CA SER A 186 1.53 7.54 -14.88
C SER A 186 1.28 8.83 -15.66
N LEU A 187 0.70 9.81 -14.97
CA LEU A 187 0.55 11.17 -15.43
C LEU A 187 1.63 12.01 -14.76
N VAL A 188 2.47 12.66 -15.58
CA VAL A 188 3.56 13.50 -15.10
C VAL A 188 3.28 14.95 -15.49
N ILE A 189 3.30 15.84 -14.51
CA ILE A 189 3.17 17.28 -14.72
C ILE A 189 4.39 17.95 -14.09
N TYR A 190 5.10 18.74 -14.87
CA TYR A 190 6.28 19.47 -14.42
C TYR A 190 6.32 20.86 -15.03
N ASP A 191 7.01 21.79 -14.38
CA ASP A 191 7.24 23.14 -14.92
C ASP A 191 8.43 23.10 -15.89
N GLN A 192 8.24 23.53 -17.13
CA GLN A 192 9.30 23.52 -18.14
C GLN A 192 10.43 24.49 -17.82
N VAL A 193 10.14 25.58 -17.09
CA VAL A 193 11.16 26.61 -16.79
C VAL A 193 12.08 26.14 -15.67
N SER A 194 11.49 25.57 -14.62
CA SER A 194 12.24 25.06 -13.48
C SER A 194 12.53 23.58 -13.57
N ASN A 195 12.07 22.80 -14.55
CA ASN A 195 12.15 21.32 -14.54
C ASN A 195 11.66 20.64 -13.23
N GLU A 196 10.88 21.34 -12.40
CA GLU A 196 10.40 20.82 -11.12
C GLU A 196 9.11 20.02 -11.33
N LEU A 197 9.02 18.89 -10.64
CA LEU A 197 7.82 18.07 -10.61
C LEU A 197 6.70 18.83 -9.87
N VAL A 198 5.55 18.96 -10.53
CA VAL A 198 4.37 19.64 -10.00
C VAL A 198 3.33 18.62 -9.53
N HIS A 199 3.16 17.55 -10.30
CA HIS A 199 2.27 16.46 -9.97
C HIS A 199 2.77 15.16 -10.60
N TRP A 200 2.67 14.08 -9.83
CA TRP A 200 2.82 12.71 -10.29
C TRP A 200 1.64 11.92 -9.74
N GLY A 201 1.01 11.12 -10.59
CA GLY A 201 -0.14 10.30 -10.20
C GLY A 201 -0.30 9.10 -11.11
N ARG A 202 -0.85 8.03 -10.53
CA ARG A 202 -1.37 6.88 -11.28
C ARG A 202 -2.85 7.13 -11.60
N PHE A 203 -3.37 6.38 -12.55
CA PHE A 203 -4.81 6.39 -12.82
C PHE A 203 -5.50 5.44 -11.84
N ASP A 204 -6.64 5.87 -11.30
CA ASP A 204 -7.53 4.99 -10.52
C ASP A 204 -8.15 3.92 -11.44
N ASP A 205 -8.83 2.91 -10.89
CA ASP A 205 -9.52 1.86 -11.64
C ASP A 205 -10.56 2.43 -12.65
N ASP A 206 -11.09 3.62 -12.36
CA ASP A 206 -11.99 4.38 -13.23
C ASP A 206 -11.25 5.15 -14.35
N TYR A 207 -9.95 4.92 -14.53
CA TYR A 207 -9.05 5.65 -15.43
C TYR A 207 -9.11 7.18 -15.26
N SER A 208 -9.43 7.63 -14.04
CA SER A 208 -9.53 9.03 -13.71
C SER A 208 -8.35 9.44 -12.82
N SER A 209 -7.79 10.61 -13.09
CA SER A 209 -6.84 11.26 -12.19
C SER A 209 -7.39 12.64 -11.85
N ARG A 210 -7.61 12.89 -10.56
CA ARG A 210 -8.16 14.16 -10.08
C ARG A 210 -7.03 15.07 -9.64
N LEU A 211 -6.73 16.08 -10.46
CA LEU A 211 -5.78 17.11 -10.11
C LEU A 211 -6.49 18.31 -9.48
N SER A 212 -6.14 18.65 -8.24
CA SER A 212 -6.57 19.91 -7.64
C SER A 212 -5.80 21.07 -8.27
N MET A 213 -6.54 22.05 -8.81
CA MET A 213 -5.94 23.30 -9.31
C MET A 213 -5.15 24.06 -8.24
N LYS A 214 -5.50 23.88 -6.95
CA LYS A 214 -4.73 24.46 -5.84
C LYS A 214 -3.31 23.89 -5.78
N THR A 215 -3.17 22.57 -5.94
CA THR A 215 -1.87 21.88 -5.95
C THR A 215 -1.01 22.32 -7.14
N LEU A 216 -1.61 22.43 -8.34
CA LEU A 216 -0.90 22.88 -9.54
C LEU A 216 -0.37 24.32 -9.42
N MET A 217 -1.16 25.24 -8.84
CA MET A 217 -0.75 26.63 -8.65
C MET A 217 0.29 26.82 -7.53
N ARG A 218 0.27 25.96 -6.51
CA ARG A 218 1.20 25.98 -5.39
C ARG A 218 2.60 25.54 -5.79
N ASN A 219 2.69 24.46 -6.56
CA ASN A 219 3.96 23.78 -6.79
C ASN A 219 4.81 24.41 -7.90
N SER A 220 4.26 25.36 -8.66
CA SER A 220 5.01 26.09 -9.68
C SER A 220 5.62 27.39 -9.10
N PRO A 221 6.94 27.45 -8.83
CA PRO A 221 7.59 28.63 -8.22
C PRO A 221 7.48 29.88 -9.10
N SER A 222 7.31 29.67 -10.39
CA SER A 222 7.17 30.66 -11.47
C SER A 222 5.76 31.28 -11.54
N SER A 223 4.80 30.80 -10.73
CA SER A 223 3.45 31.37 -10.55
C SER A 223 3.48 32.77 -9.92
N TYR A 224 4.39 33.02 -8.96
CA TYR A 224 4.48 34.32 -8.26
C TYR A 224 5.13 35.44 -9.09
N TYR A 225 5.95 35.11 -10.11
CA TYR A 225 6.74 36.07 -10.89
C TYR A 225 6.48 36.06 -12.40
N GLY A 226 5.49 35.30 -12.88
CA GLY A 226 4.83 35.60 -14.16
C GLY A 226 5.25 34.80 -15.40
N ALA A 227 5.77 33.58 -15.27
CA ALA A 227 5.94 32.68 -16.43
C ALA A 227 6.05 31.20 -16.02
N SER A 228 5.04 30.66 -15.32
CA SER A 228 4.93 29.22 -15.13
C SER A 228 4.45 28.54 -16.39
N LYS A 229 5.19 27.54 -16.87
CA LYS A 229 4.78 26.73 -18.02
C LYS A 229 4.73 25.27 -17.62
N CYS A 230 3.62 24.91 -16.97
CA CYS A 230 3.32 23.52 -16.63
C CYS A 230 3.02 22.73 -17.91
N ILE A 231 3.74 21.62 -18.11
CA ILE A 231 3.49 20.67 -19.18
C ILE A 231 2.90 19.41 -18.57
N ILE A 232 1.80 18.95 -19.15
CA ILE A 232 1.16 17.68 -18.80
C ILE A 232 1.60 16.65 -19.82
N ARG A 233 2.19 15.54 -19.34
CA ARG A 233 2.62 14.42 -20.20
C ARG A 233 2.09 13.10 -19.66
N TYR A 234 1.45 12.36 -20.56
CA TYR A 234 1.05 10.98 -20.33
C TYR A 234 1.98 10.00 -21.05
N ASP A 235 2.80 10.44 -22.00
CA ASP A 235 3.69 9.62 -22.82
C ASP A 235 5.09 9.39 -22.20
N LEU A 236 5.19 9.52 -20.88
CA LEU A 236 6.42 9.27 -20.12
C LEU A 236 6.32 7.96 -19.37
N LEU A 237 7.36 7.14 -19.46
CA LEU A 237 7.52 5.90 -18.71
C LEU A 237 8.52 6.12 -17.56
N ASP A 238 8.11 5.74 -16.34
CA ASP A 238 9.03 5.65 -15.21
C ASP A 238 9.92 4.40 -15.34
N ILE A 239 11.23 4.63 -15.34
CA ILE A 239 12.25 3.58 -15.48
C ILE A 239 12.88 3.17 -14.13
N GLY A 240 12.48 3.79 -13.01
CA GLY A 240 13.06 3.48 -11.69
C GLY A 240 14.53 3.88 -11.55
N LEU A 241 14.96 4.91 -12.28
CA LEU A 241 16.30 5.48 -12.24
C LEU A 241 16.21 6.95 -11.80
N ALA A 242 16.95 7.32 -10.76
CA ALA A 242 16.98 8.69 -10.26
C ALA A 242 18.40 9.09 -9.83
N VAL A 243 18.71 10.39 -9.94
CA VAL A 243 19.88 10.99 -9.30
C VAL A 243 19.42 11.61 -7.99
N CYS A 244 19.99 11.16 -6.89
CA CYS A 244 19.57 11.52 -5.54
C CYS A 244 20.67 12.27 -4.81
N SER A 245 20.26 13.17 -3.93
CA SER A 245 21.16 13.81 -2.99
C SER A 245 21.10 13.10 -1.63
N PRO A 246 22.14 13.19 -0.78
CA PRO A 246 22.11 12.65 0.58
C PRO A 246 21.00 13.20 1.47
N GLN A 247 20.34 14.30 1.06
CA GLN A 247 19.17 14.82 1.77
C GLN A 247 18.04 13.79 1.78
N LEU A 248 17.89 13.02 0.69
CA LEU A 248 16.88 11.96 0.58
C LEU A 248 17.01 10.95 1.72
N LEU A 249 18.23 10.45 1.98
CA LEU A 249 18.47 9.46 3.04
C LEU A 249 18.10 10.03 4.42
N LYS A 250 18.48 11.29 4.69
CA LYS A 250 18.11 11.98 5.94
C LYS A 250 16.61 12.11 6.11
N THR A 251 15.90 12.51 5.05
CA THR A 251 14.43 12.63 5.09
C THR A 251 13.77 11.29 5.40
N PHE A 252 14.27 10.18 4.84
CA PHE A 252 13.78 8.82 5.15
C PHE A 252 14.11 8.39 6.59
N CYS A 253 15.25 8.81 7.14
CA CYS A 253 15.61 8.54 8.54
C CYS A 253 14.79 9.39 9.53
N GLU A 254 14.43 10.61 9.18
CA GLU A 254 13.61 11.51 10.01
C GLU A 254 12.13 11.13 10.00
N THR A 255 11.59 10.74 8.82
CA THR A 255 10.19 10.35 8.66
C THR A 255 10.06 8.84 8.46
N PHE A 256 9.75 8.11 9.53
CA PHE A 256 9.67 6.65 9.52
C PHE A 256 8.45 6.10 8.74
N ASP A 257 7.42 6.92 8.53
CA ASP A 257 6.18 6.52 7.84
C ASP A 257 6.39 6.27 6.33
N PHE A 258 7.47 6.81 5.73
CA PHE A 258 7.75 6.59 4.31
C PHE A 258 8.17 5.15 4.05
N SER A 259 7.32 4.41 3.36
CA SER A 259 7.55 3.02 2.96
C SER A 259 7.90 2.96 1.46
N ASP A 260 7.10 3.62 0.63
CA ASP A 260 7.32 3.73 -0.81
C ASP A 260 7.87 5.11 -1.20
N LEU A 261 8.72 5.12 -2.23
CA LEU A 261 9.27 6.35 -2.77
C LEU A 261 8.18 7.20 -3.42
N PHE A 262 7.29 6.59 -4.19
CA PHE A 262 6.35 7.32 -5.03
C PHE A 262 5.08 7.71 -4.29
N ASN A 263 4.46 6.75 -3.60
CA ASN A 263 3.19 6.98 -2.92
C ASN A 263 3.33 7.83 -1.66
N ASP A 264 4.46 7.74 -0.96
CA ASP A 264 4.64 8.44 0.32
C ASP A 264 5.57 9.64 0.16
N PHE A 265 6.83 9.42 -0.23
CA PHE A 265 7.82 10.50 -0.29
C PHE A 265 7.51 11.55 -1.37
N ILE A 266 7.27 11.13 -2.62
CA ILE A 266 6.96 12.07 -3.71
C ILE A 266 5.64 12.80 -3.42
N GLN A 267 4.59 12.09 -3.00
CA GLN A 267 3.32 12.74 -2.66
C GLN A 267 3.47 13.73 -1.50
N ASN A 268 4.23 13.41 -0.46
CA ASN A 268 4.49 14.33 0.64
C ASN A 268 5.29 15.55 0.17
N ALA A 269 6.34 15.36 -0.64
CA ALA A 269 7.12 16.46 -1.20
C ALA A 269 6.25 17.41 -2.06
N LEU A 270 5.25 16.87 -2.77
CA LEU A 270 4.32 17.64 -3.60
C LEU A 270 3.16 18.27 -2.81
N THR A 271 2.74 17.71 -1.68
CA THR A 271 1.57 18.19 -0.90
C THR A 271 1.96 19.10 0.25
N SER A 272 3.14 18.89 0.85
CA SER A 272 3.63 19.58 2.04
C SER A 272 3.64 21.11 1.90
N ASP A 273 3.36 21.77 3.02
CA ASP A 273 3.31 23.23 3.02
C ASP A 273 4.67 23.90 2.89
N ILE A 274 5.66 23.25 3.49
CA ILE A 274 7.05 23.65 3.51
C ILE A 274 7.78 22.75 2.53
N LYS A 275 8.32 23.32 1.45
CA LYS A 275 9.14 22.59 0.46
C LYS A 275 10.50 22.22 1.06
N GLN A 276 10.51 21.19 1.91
CA GLN A 276 11.75 20.61 2.47
C GLN A 276 12.53 19.85 1.39
N ASP A 277 11.82 19.16 0.50
CA ASP A 277 12.41 18.38 -0.59
C ASP A 277 11.89 18.90 -1.95
N VAL A 278 12.82 19.13 -2.88
CA VAL A 278 12.49 19.48 -4.27
C VAL A 278 12.81 18.29 -5.17
N ILE A 279 11.89 18.00 -6.10
CA ILE A 279 12.00 16.90 -7.06
C ILE A 279 12.02 17.48 -8.47
N ASP A 280 13.06 17.12 -9.22
CA ASP A 280 13.23 17.49 -10.62
C ASP A 280 12.85 16.37 -11.58
N VAL A 281 12.50 16.73 -12.80
CA VAL A 281 12.20 15.83 -13.91
C VAL A 281 13.26 15.96 -15.00
N SER A 282 13.80 14.82 -15.44
CA SER A 282 14.66 14.70 -16.62
C SER A 282 14.06 13.70 -17.60
N ILE A 283 14.04 14.05 -18.88
CA ILE A 283 13.42 13.22 -19.93
C ILE A 283 14.50 12.75 -20.89
N MET A 284 14.48 11.46 -21.24
CA MET A 284 15.41 10.83 -22.16
C MET A 284 14.67 10.17 -23.33
N SER A 285 15.28 10.21 -24.51
CA SER A 285 14.80 9.54 -25.73
C SER A 285 15.51 8.21 -26.00
N GLN A 286 16.53 7.87 -25.21
CA GLN A 286 17.28 6.63 -25.33
C GLN A 286 16.56 5.48 -24.64
N TYR A 287 16.80 4.25 -25.12
CA TYR A 287 16.11 3.06 -24.64
C TYR A 287 16.46 2.74 -23.18
N ALA A 288 15.43 2.73 -22.33
CA ALA A 288 15.50 2.36 -20.92
C ALA A 288 14.18 1.74 -20.47
N VAL A 289 14.24 0.58 -19.84
CA VAL A 289 13.05 -0.16 -19.39
C VAL A 289 13.30 -0.71 -18.00
N LYS A 290 12.33 -0.49 -17.09
CA LYS A 290 12.24 -1.19 -15.81
C LYS A 290 11.51 -2.51 -16.02
N ILE A 291 12.15 -3.60 -15.62
CA ILE A 291 11.59 -4.94 -15.65
C ILE A 291 10.87 -5.16 -14.32
N SER A 292 9.55 -4.95 -14.33
CA SER A 292 8.70 -5.07 -13.14
C SER A 292 7.88 -6.35 -13.13
N ASP A 293 7.70 -6.99 -14.29
CA ASP A 293 6.92 -8.21 -14.47
C ASP A 293 7.43 -9.06 -15.65
N PHE A 294 6.86 -10.25 -15.83
CA PHE A 294 7.22 -11.13 -16.94
C PHE A 294 6.85 -10.57 -18.32
N ARG A 295 5.90 -9.63 -18.40
CA ARG A 295 5.53 -8.97 -19.65
C ARG A 295 6.61 -8.00 -20.10
N THR A 296 6.98 -7.06 -19.25
CA THR A 296 8.08 -6.12 -19.50
C THR A 296 9.40 -6.85 -19.73
N TYR A 297 9.64 -7.94 -19.00
CA TYR A 297 10.76 -8.85 -19.25
C TYR A 297 10.73 -9.45 -20.68
N HIS A 298 9.61 -10.05 -21.10
CA HIS A 298 9.49 -10.65 -22.42
C HIS A 298 9.65 -9.62 -23.54
N VAL A 299 9.01 -8.45 -23.39
CA VAL A 299 9.15 -7.34 -24.35
C VAL A 299 10.59 -6.84 -24.40
N ALA A 300 11.27 -6.72 -23.26
CA ALA A 300 12.69 -6.34 -23.22
C ALA A 300 13.58 -7.35 -23.95
N GLN A 301 13.33 -8.66 -23.79
CA GLN A 301 14.05 -9.69 -24.54
C GLN A 301 13.85 -9.57 -26.05
N GLN A 302 12.61 -9.36 -26.51
CA GLN A 302 12.30 -9.13 -27.92
C GLN A 302 13.00 -7.88 -28.45
N HIS A 303 12.90 -6.77 -27.73
CA HIS A 303 13.48 -5.49 -28.12
C HIS A 303 15.01 -5.55 -28.24
N VAL A 304 15.68 -6.31 -27.37
CA VAL A 304 17.14 -6.56 -27.47
C VAL A 304 17.45 -7.37 -28.74
N CYS A 305 16.68 -8.42 -29.04
CA CYS A 305 16.85 -9.23 -30.26
C CYS A 305 16.59 -8.44 -31.55
N GLU A 306 15.65 -7.51 -31.52
CA GLU A 306 15.31 -6.63 -32.64
C GLU A 306 16.30 -5.45 -32.78
N GLY A 307 17.08 -5.15 -31.75
CA GLY A 307 18.10 -4.10 -31.76
C GLY A 307 17.61 -2.72 -31.32
N TRP A 308 16.45 -2.60 -30.67
CA TRP A 308 15.97 -1.34 -30.08
C TRP A 308 16.90 -0.83 -28.97
N ALA A 309 17.54 -1.75 -28.25
CA ALA A 309 18.48 -1.45 -27.18
C ALA A 309 19.92 -1.22 -27.67
N PHE A 310 20.15 -0.92 -28.95
CA PHE A 310 21.51 -0.75 -29.49
C PHE A 310 22.33 0.30 -28.69
N PRO A 311 23.59 0.03 -28.32
CA PRO A 311 24.44 -1.09 -28.75
C PRO A 311 24.29 -2.41 -27.99
N VAL A 312 23.37 -2.53 -27.03
CA VAL A 312 23.08 -3.80 -26.35
C VAL A 312 22.29 -4.70 -27.29
N VAL A 313 22.86 -5.85 -27.63
CA VAL A 313 22.28 -6.88 -28.51
C VAL A 313 22.68 -8.27 -27.99
N PRO A 314 21.98 -9.37 -28.37
CA PRO A 314 22.27 -10.71 -27.86
C PRO A 314 23.69 -11.24 -28.14
N ASP A 315 24.35 -10.69 -29.17
CA ASP A 315 25.71 -10.99 -29.59
C ASP A 315 26.76 -9.97 -29.08
N TYR A 316 26.33 -8.91 -28.39
CA TYR A 316 27.23 -7.97 -27.73
C TYR A 316 26.78 -7.53 -26.31
N CYS A 317 27.56 -7.96 -25.30
CA CYS A 317 27.64 -7.35 -23.97
C CYS A 317 29.11 -7.16 -23.61
N SER A 318 29.53 -5.95 -23.24
CA SER A 318 30.95 -5.64 -23.05
C SER A 318 31.54 -6.33 -21.82
N ILE A 319 30.70 -6.60 -20.82
CA ILE A 319 31.15 -7.14 -19.54
C ILE A 319 30.96 -8.65 -19.39
N SER A 320 30.04 -9.24 -20.15
CA SER A 320 29.76 -10.68 -20.17
C SER A 320 30.40 -11.33 -21.39
N GLY A 321 30.94 -12.54 -21.22
CA GLY A 321 31.37 -13.34 -22.37
C GLY A 321 30.14 -13.89 -23.08
N GLN A 322 29.70 -13.24 -24.16
CA GLN A 322 28.58 -13.78 -24.94
C GLN A 322 29.07 -14.85 -25.90
N ASN A 323 28.33 -15.96 -25.90
CA ASN A 323 28.66 -17.17 -26.66
C ASN A 323 27.77 -17.31 -27.91
N VAL A 324 27.04 -16.26 -28.28
CA VAL A 324 26.00 -16.28 -29.31
C VAL A 324 26.38 -15.35 -30.46
N GLN A 325 26.22 -15.81 -31.69
CA GLN A 325 26.52 -15.09 -32.91
C GLN A 325 25.26 -14.97 -33.78
N ARG A 326 25.20 -13.92 -34.59
CA ARG A 326 24.12 -13.74 -35.56
C ARG A 326 24.20 -14.78 -36.66
N TYR A 327 23.15 -15.59 -36.81
CA TYR A 327 23.18 -16.75 -37.70
C TYR A 327 22.58 -16.44 -39.08
N GLN A 328 21.40 -15.80 -39.15
CA GLN A 328 20.74 -15.39 -40.42
C GLN A 328 19.71 -14.28 -40.19
N GLY A 329 19.76 -13.21 -40.98
CA GLY A 329 18.88 -12.05 -40.81
C GLY A 329 19.24 -11.17 -39.60
N PHE A 330 18.34 -10.26 -39.21
CA PHE A 330 18.58 -9.31 -38.12
C PHE A 330 18.18 -9.82 -36.73
N SER A 331 17.41 -10.91 -36.63
CA SER A 331 16.75 -11.31 -35.37
C SER A 331 16.97 -12.79 -34.97
N LYS A 332 17.96 -13.49 -35.55
CA LYS A 332 18.29 -14.89 -35.20
C LYS A 332 19.72 -15.01 -34.69
N PHE A 333 19.87 -15.56 -33.50
CA PHE A 333 21.15 -15.66 -32.81
C PHE A 333 21.39 -17.11 -32.36
N LEU A 334 22.55 -17.68 -32.71
CA LEU A 334 22.93 -19.05 -32.36
C LEU A 334 24.24 -19.09 -31.59
N GLY A 335 24.25 -19.90 -30.54
CA GLY A 335 25.41 -20.21 -29.73
C GLY A 335 26.40 -21.15 -30.43
N ASP A 336 27.58 -21.27 -29.85
CA ASP A 336 28.57 -22.26 -30.28
C ASP A 336 28.04 -23.70 -30.11
N ASN A 337 28.43 -24.61 -31.01
CA ASN A 337 28.09 -26.05 -30.95
C ASN A 337 26.59 -26.38 -30.87
N VAL A 338 25.73 -25.52 -31.43
CA VAL A 338 24.30 -25.81 -31.55
C VAL A 338 24.05 -26.81 -32.68
N SER A 339 23.23 -27.84 -32.43
CA SER A 339 22.81 -28.80 -33.45
C SER A 339 21.31 -28.69 -33.71
N ILE A 340 20.94 -28.22 -34.90
CA ILE A 340 19.55 -28.07 -35.34
C ILE A 340 19.27 -29.07 -36.46
N SER A 341 18.19 -29.85 -36.35
CA SER A 341 17.80 -30.72 -37.45
C SER A 341 17.43 -29.90 -38.71
N PRO A 342 17.83 -30.33 -39.93
CA PRO A 342 17.45 -29.67 -41.18
C PRO A 342 15.94 -29.62 -41.45
N SER A 343 15.15 -30.47 -40.80
CA SER A 343 13.68 -30.51 -40.91
C SER A 343 12.99 -29.47 -40.04
N SER A 344 13.71 -28.84 -39.11
CA SER A 344 13.17 -27.89 -38.13
C SER A 344 13.23 -26.45 -38.62
N GLU A 345 12.19 -25.69 -38.29
CA GLU A 345 12.00 -24.31 -38.71
C GLU A 345 12.27 -23.35 -37.55
N ILE A 346 13.28 -22.51 -37.73
CA ILE A 346 13.59 -21.41 -36.82
C ILE A 346 13.02 -20.11 -37.39
N GLY A 347 12.00 -19.57 -36.73
CA GLY A 347 11.32 -18.31 -37.05
C GLY A 347 12.12 -17.06 -36.69
N SER A 348 11.44 -15.91 -36.60
CA SER A 348 12.01 -14.62 -36.21
C SER A 348 12.20 -14.49 -34.70
N ILE A 349 13.12 -13.61 -34.28
CA ILE A 349 13.33 -13.22 -32.88
C ILE A 349 13.62 -14.47 -32.02
N VAL A 350 14.62 -15.23 -32.44
CA VAL A 350 15.04 -16.46 -31.75
C VAL A 350 16.50 -16.37 -31.36
N THR A 351 16.77 -16.67 -30.09
CA THR A 351 18.12 -16.77 -29.55
C THR A 351 18.30 -18.17 -28.95
N ILE A 352 19.33 -18.88 -29.38
CA ILE A 352 19.62 -20.26 -28.95
C ILE A 352 21.01 -20.30 -28.33
N GLY A 353 21.09 -20.74 -27.07
CA GLY A 353 22.32 -20.84 -26.30
C GLY A 353 23.25 -21.95 -26.77
N ARG A 354 24.48 -21.93 -26.24
CA ARG A 354 25.55 -22.87 -26.60
C ARG A 354 25.18 -24.33 -26.30
N SER A 355 25.70 -25.25 -27.11
CA SER A 355 25.58 -26.71 -26.93
C SER A 355 24.13 -27.23 -26.88
N THR A 356 23.17 -26.45 -27.36
CA THR A 356 21.76 -26.82 -27.38
C THR A 356 21.44 -27.68 -28.60
N LYS A 357 20.57 -28.67 -28.42
CA LYS A 357 20.16 -29.61 -29.47
C LYS A 357 18.66 -29.49 -29.76
N ILE A 358 18.31 -29.45 -31.03
CA ILE A 358 16.93 -29.34 -31.51
C ILE A 358 16.66 -30.52 -32.46
N GLY A 359 15.63 -31.30 -32.12
CA GLY A 359 15.16 -32.47 -32.86
C GLY A 359 14.53 -32.14 -34.21
N ASP A 360 13.87 -33.14 -34.80
CA ASP A 360 13.22 -33.09 -36.10
C ASP A 360 11.86 -32.39 -36.07
N ASN A 361 11.50 -31.69 -37.15
CA ASN A 361 10.17 -31.07 -37.35
C ASN A 361 9.71 -30.09 -36.25
N CYS A 362 10.64 -29.43 -35.55
CA CYS A 362 10.31 -28.42 -34.55
C CYS A 362 9.99 -27.07 -35.21
N LYS A 363 9.14 -26.27 -34.57
CA LYS A 363 8.85 -24.88 -34.96
C LYS A 363 9.11 -23.95 -33.79
N ILE A 364 10.07 -23.06 -33.91
CA ILE A 364 10.49 -22.17 -32.82
C ILE A 364 10.43 -20.72 -33.29
N SER A 365 9.70 -19.86 -32.59
CA SER A 365 9.60 -18.42 -32.93
C SER A 365 9.45 -17.54 -31.69
N ASN A 366 9.91 -16.29 -31.75
CA ASN A 366 9.81 -15.29 -30.68
C ASN A 366 10.22 -15.83 -29.30
N SER A 367 11.28 -16.64 -29.25
CA SER A 367 11.64 -17.42 -28.07
C SER A 367 13.14 -17.36 -27.76
N PHE A 368 13.47 -17.35 -26.48
CA PHE A 368 14.83 -17.52 -25.98
C PHE A 368 15.01 -18.95 -25.47
N ILE A 369 16.06 -19.62 -25.91
CA ILE A 369 16.46 -20.95 -25.45
C ILE A 369 17.86 -20.86 -24.87
N GLY A 370 18.01 -21.24 -23.61
CA GLY A 370 19.27 -21.22 -22.85
C GLY A 370 20.32 -22.21 -23.35
N GLU A 371 21.41 -22.30 -22.60
CA GLU A 371 22.54 -23.18 -22.88
C GLU A 371 22.28 -24.62 -22.43
N ASN A 372 22.88 -25.59 -23.14
CA ASN A 372 22.80 -27.03 -22.85
C ASN A 372 21.38 -27.58 -22.79
N CYS A 373 20.46 -27.01 -23.56
CA CYS A 373 19.09 -27.49 -23.65
C CYS A 373 18.95 -28.62 -24.68
N ILE A 374 17.98 -29.51 -24.47
CA ILE A 374 17.65 -30.59 -25.39
C ILE A 374 16.17 -30.47 -25.71
N ILE A 375 15.84 -30.27 -26.99
CA ILE A 375 14.48 -30.21 -27.50
C ILE A 375 14.26 -31.43 -28.39
N GLY A 376 13.24 -32.24 -28.07
CA GLY A 376 12.84 -33.44 -28.81
C GLY A 376 12.22 -33.13 -30.18
N ASP A 377 11.55 -34.12 -30.77
CA ASP A 377 10.99 -34.00 -32.11
C ASP A 377 9.56 -33.45 -32.09
N HIS A 378 9.13 -32.79 -33.17
CA HIS A 378 7.76 -32.30 -33.38
C HIS A 378 7.27 -31.29 -32.32
N CYS A 379 8.18 -30.51 -31.73
CA CYS A 379 7.81 -29.48 -30.75
C CYS A 379 7.38 -28.16 -31.42
N VAL A 380 6.43 -27.46 -30.81
CA VAL A 380 6.03 -26.10 -31.18
C VAL A 380 6.31 -25.18 -30.01
N ILE A 381 7.22 -24.21 -30.19
CA ILE A 381 7.64 -23.28 -29.14
C ILE A 381 7.48 -21.85 -29.66
N GLN A 382 6.59 -21.09 -29.03
CA GLN A 382 6.27 -19.72 -29.42
C GLN A 382 6.26 -18.80 -28.20
N GLY A 383 6.89 -17.62 -28.28
CA GLY A 383 6.83 -16.63 -27.20
C GLY A 383 7.49 -17.05 -25.88
N CYS A 384 8.32 -18.09 -25.86
CA CYS A 384 8.79 -18.70 -24.62
C CYS A 384 10.17 -18.22 -24.19
N SER A 385 10.40 -18.18 -22.88
CA SER A 385 11.72 -18.04 -22.26
C SER A 385 12.11 -19.33 -21.58
N ILE A 386 13.03 -20.09 -22.18
CA ILE A 386 13.51 -21.36 -21.67
C ILE A 386 14.94 -21.19 -21.18
N LEU A 387 15.19 -21.39 -19.89
CA LEU A 387 16.51 -21.24 -19.29
C LEU A 387 17.36 -22.51 -19.40
N ASP A 388 18.59 -22.41 -18.93
CA ASP A 388 19.66 -23.37 -19.16
C ASP A 388 19.38 -24.77 -18.61
N ASN A 389 20.01 -25.77 -19.23
CA ASN A 389 19.97 -27.19 -18.85
C ASN A 389 18.56 -27.80 -18.83
N THR A 390 17.64 -27.25 -19.62
CA THR A 390 16.26 -27.73 -19.72
C THR A 390 16.13 -28.82 -20.78
N ILE A 391 15.35 -29.86 -20.46
CA ILE A 391 15.06 -30.98 -21.35
C ILE A 391 13.57 -30.93 -21.70
N ILE A 392 13.26 -30.88 -22.99
CA ILE A 392 11.92 -30.89 -23.54
C ILE A 392 11.79 -32.14 -24.41
N GLY A 393 10.80 -32.98 -24.09
CA GLY A 393 10.47 -34.21 -24.81
C GLY A 393 9.88 -33.95 -26.21
N SER A 394 9.42 -35.00 -26.86
CA SER A 394 8.83 -34.94 -28.19
C SER A 394 7.32 -34.64 -28.13
N ASN A 395 6.78 -34.05 -29.20
CA ASN A 395 5.37 -33.63 -29.31
C ASN A 395 4.95 -32.67 -28.17
N VAL A 396 5.80 -31.70 -27.84
CA VAL A 396 5.52 -30.70 -26.80
C VAL A 396 5.11 -29.37 -27.43
N GLU A 397 4.04 -28.78 -26.89
CA GLU A 397 3.57 -27.45 -27.27
C GLU A 397 3.77 -26.48 -26.09
N LEU A 398 4.56 -25.42 -26.32
CA LEU A 398 4.80 -24.34 -25.37
C LEU A 398 4.43 -23.00 -26.02
N ASP A 399 3.55 -22.25 -25.36
CA ASP A 399 3.16 -20.91 -25.78
C ASP A 399 3.37 -19.90 -24.64
N SER A 400 4.01 -18.77 -24.94
CA SER A 400 4.08 -17.57 -24.11
C SER A 400 4.39 -17.83 -22.64
N SER A 401 5.30 -18.77 -22.36
CA SER A 401 5.56 -19.30 -21.02
C SER A 401 7.01 -19.12 -20.60
N PHE A 402 7.24 -19.02 -19.29
CA PHE A 402 8.57 -18.96 -18.70
C PHE A 402 8.93 -20.31 -18.09
N VAL A 403 10.04 -20.89 -18.55
CA VAL A 403 10.57 -22.18 -18.09
C VAL A 403 11.94 -21.93 -17.48
N SER A 404 12.04 -22.09 -16.17
CA SER A 404 13.27 -21.88 -15.41
C SER A 404 14.30 -22.99 -15.67
N SER A 405 15.45 -22.93 -14.97
CA SER A 405 16.59 -23.80 -15.27
C SER A 405 16.37 -25.25 -14.82
N LYS A 406 17.00 -26.20 -15.53
CA LYS A 406 16.97 -27.64 -15.20
C LYS A 406 15.56 -28.26 -15.17
N VAL A 407 14.59 -27.68 -15.87
CA VAL A 407 13.25 -28.24 -15.99
C VAL A 407 13.28 -29.45 -16.93
N LYS A 408 12.41 -30.44 -16.66
CA LYS A 408 12.21 -31.58 -17.55
C LYS A 408 10.74 -31.68 -17.92
N ILE A 409 10.44 -31.41 -19.19
CA ILE A 409 9.11 -31.58 -19.76
C ILE A 409 9.16 -32.88 -20.56
N MET A 410 8.34 -33.87 -20.19
CA MET A 410 8.33 -35.17 -20.84
C MET A 410 7.52 -35.14 -22.16
N ASP A 411 7.36 -36.29 -22.81
CA ASP A 411 6.72 -36.40 -24.13
C ASP A 411 5.20 -36.16 -24.07
N ASN A 412 4.65 -35.64 -25.17
CA ASN A 412 3.21 -35.39 -25.36
C ASN A 412 2.61 -34.43 -24.31
N VAL A 413 3.31 -33.35 -23.98
CA VAL A 413 2.86 -32.35 -23.01
C VAL A 413 2.39 -31.09 -23.71
N VAL A 414 1.26 -30.55 -23.25
CA VAL A 414 0.75 -29.24 -23.69
C VAL A 414 0.79 -28.28 -22.52
N VAL A 415 1.61 -27.23 -22.64
CA VAL A 415 1.63 -26.11 -21.70
C VAL A 415 0.89 -24.96 -22.36
N ASN A 416 -0.32 -24.69 -21.86
CA ASN A 416 -1.11 -23.58 -22.36
C ASN A 416 -0.41 -22.24 -22.07
N PRO A 417 -0.82 -21.14 -22.73
CA PRO A 417 -0.19 -19.84 -22.58
C PRO A 417 0.03 -19.38 -21.14
N CYS A 418 1.07 -18.58 -20.94
CA CYS A 418 1.28 -17.78 -19.73
C CYS A 418 1.67 -18.57 -18.48
N CYS A 419 2.23 -19.76 -18.63
CA CYS A 419 2.64 -20.57 -17.49
C CYS A 419 4.01 -20.13 -16.98
N LEU A 420 4.19 -20.16 -15.66
CA LEU A 420 5.47 -19.96 -14.99
C LEU A 420 5.91 -21.27 -14.36
N ILE A 421 7.01 -21.84 -14.85
CA ILE A 421 7.55 -23.11 -14.38
C ILE A 421 8.90 -22.86 -13.69
N GLY A 422 8.94 -23.11 -12.38
CA GLY A 422 10.13 -22.98 -11.54
C GLY A 422 11.21 -24.02 -11.82
N SER A 423 12.39 -23.82 -11.23
CA SER A 423 13.58 -24.64 -11.46
C SER A 423 13.38 -26.08 -11.00
N GLU A 424 14.04 -27.00 -11.71
CA GLU A 424 14.09 -28.42 -11.37
C GLU A 424 12.72 -29.12 -11.34
N ILE A 425 11.69 -28.54 -11.94
CA ILE A 425 10.36 -29.15 -12.07
C ILE A 425 10.37 -30.24 -13.15
N VAL A 426 9.64 -31.32 -12.90
CA VAL A 426 9.39 -32.40 -13.85
C VAL A 426 7.90 -32.50 -14.15
N ILE A 427 7.54 -32.28 -15.41
CA ILE A 427 6.17 -32.41 -15.94
C ILE A 427 6.04 -33.77 -16.62
N GLN A 428 5.05 -34.55 -16.22
CA GLN A 428 4.82 -35.93 -16.66
C GLN A 428 4.37 -36.03 -18.12
N GLU A 429 4.56 -37.21 -18.69
CA GLU A 429 4.08 -37.53 -20.04
C GLU A 429 2.56 -37.41 -20.13
N ASN A 430 2.04 -37.04 -21.31
CA ASN A 430 0.59 -36.92 -21.56
C ASN A 430 -0.15 -35.93 -20.63
N SER A 431 0.58 -34.95 -20.09
CA SER A 431 0.04 -33.96 -19.16
C SER A 431 -0.34 -32.66 -19.85
N ARG A 432 -1.31 -31.95 -19.27
CA ARG A 432 -1.71 -30.61 -19.71
C ARG A 432 -1.63 -29.64 -18.55
N ILE A 433 -0.95 -28.52 -18.76
CA ILE A 433 -0.91 -27.42 -17.79
C ILE A 433 -1.86 -26.32 -18.25
N GLU A 434 -2.76 -25.90 -17.38
CA GLU A 434 -3.75 -24.86 -17.68
C GLU A 434 -3.11 -23.48 -17.77
N SER A 435 -3.72 -22.58 -18.56
CA SER A 435 -3.16 -21.24 -18.76
C SER A 435 -2.97 -20.50 -17.45
N PHE A 436 -1.95 -19.64 -17.37
CA PHE A 436 -1.63 -18.83 -16.18
C PHE A 436 -1.21 -19.63 -14.94
N SER A 437 -0.97 -20.94 -15.08
CA SER A 437 -0.54 -21.78 -13.96
C SER A 437 0.87 -21.40 -13.50
N ARG A 438 1.06 -21.35 -12.19
CA ARG A 438 2.36 -21.14 -11.53
C ARG A 438 2.80 -22.43 -10.88
N VAL A 439 3.87 -23.03 -11.38
CA VAL A 439 4.39 -24.31 -10.90
C VAL A 439 5.73 -24.07 -10.23
N SER A 440 5.87 -24.45 -8.97
CA SER A 440 7.13 -24.27 -8.25
C SER A 440 7.31 -25.29 -7.13
N ARG A 441 8.56 -25.45 -6.70
CA ARG A 441 8.96 -26.28 -5.57
C ARG A 441 8.80 -25.60 -4.21
N TYR A 442 8.39 -24.33 -4.22
CA TYR A 442 8.16 -23.55 -3.01
C TYR A 442 6.66 -23.56 -2.68
N ILE A 443 6.32 -23.53 -1.40
CA ILE A 443 4.93 -23.47 -0.93
C ILE A 443 4.78 -22.44 0.19
N SER A 444 3.61 -21.79 0.24
CA SER A 444 3.29 -20.87 1.34
C SER A 444 3.19 -21.65 2.65
N ARG A 445 3.78 -21.11 3.72
CA ARG A 445 3.66 -21.64 5.08
C ARG A 445 2.20 -21.61 5.59
N SER A 446 1.38 -20.67 5.10
CA SER A 446 -0.04 -20.57 5.46
C SER A 446 -0.91 -21.68 4.85
N ALA A 447 -0.49 -22.29 3.74
CA ALA A 447 -1.26 -23.32 3.03
C ALA A 447 -1.43 -24.63 3.82
N PHE A 448 -0.72 -24.80 4.94
CA PHE A 448 -0.83 -25.97 5.83
C PHE A 448 -1.36 -25.61 7.23
N ALA A 449 -1.74 -24.36 7.48
CA ALA A 449 -2.16 -23.90 8.81
C ALA A 449 -3.63 -24.25 9.15
N ASP A 450 -4.42 -24.76 8.20
CA ASP A 450 -5.85 -25.02 8.37
C ASP A 450 -6.20 -26.42 8.92
N ASP A 451 -5.22 -27.30 9.19
CA ASP A 451 -5.47 -28.57 9.87
C ASP A 451 -5.04 -28.48 11.35
N HIS A 452 -6.02 -28.29 12.23
CA HIS A 452 -5.96 -28.23 13.69
C HIS A 452 -4.78 -28.97 14.38
N GLU A 453 -4.00 -28.25 15.21
CA GLU A 453 -3.92 -28.45 16.67
C GLU A 453 -2.97 -27.45 17.35
N ASN A 454 -3.44 -26.87 18.46
CA ASN A 454 -2.63 -26.22 19.47
C ASN A 454 -1.55 -27.18 19.97
N HIS A 455 -0.27 -26.81 19.90
CA HIS A 455 0.69 -26.86 21.01
C HIS A 455 2.12 -26.61 20.49
N THR A 456 2.74 -25.56 21.04
CA THR A 456 4.17 -25.45 21.38
C THR A 456 5.17 -26.24 20.50
N ASP A 457 5.86 -25.57 19.57
CA ASP A 457 7.30 -25.82 19.48
C ASP A 457 8.11 -24.65 18.92
N SER A 458 8.50 -23.77 19.84
CA SER A 458 9.72 -22.99 19.73
C SER A 458 10.94 -23.91 19.90
N ARG A 459 11.32 -24.73 18.89
CA ARG A 459 12.66 -25.38 18.76
C ARG A 459 12.72 -26.40 17.60
N VAL A 460 12.86 -25.92 16.37
CA VAL A 460 13.55 -26.71 15.32
C VAL A 460 14.61 -25.83 14.66
N ARG A 461 15.75 -25.69 15.36
CA ARG A 461 17.03 -25.41 14.70
C ARG A 461 17.49 -26.73 14.07
N SER A 462 17.17 -26.94 12.79
CA SER A 462 17.80 -28.00 12.01
C SER A 462 19.19 -27.53 11.58
N THR A 463 20.17 -28.36 11.90
CA THR A 463 21.60 -28.20 11.70
C THR A 463 21.99 -28.35 10.23
N SER A 464 21.66 -27.36 9.41
CA SER A 464 22.25 -27.18 8.08
C SER A 464 22.90 -25.80 8.02
N ASN A 465 24.21 -25.76 7.78
CA ASN A 465 25.00 -24.53 7.70
C ASN A 465 24.77 -23.80 6.35
N SER A 466 23.52 -23.47 6.03
CA SER A 466 23.16 -22.63 4.88
C SER A 466 22.31 -21.45 5.39
N PRO A 467 22.88 -20.25 5.54
CA PRO A 467 22.22 -19.13 6.23
C PRO A 467 21.32 -18.28 5.30
N SER A 468 20.46 -18.91 4.48
CA SER A 468 19.63 -18.16 3.51
C SER A 468 18.20 -18.71 3.30
N MET A 469 17.70 -19.57 4.18
CA MET A 469 16.40 -20.24 4.00
C MET A 469 15.28 -19.59 4.83
N ASN A 470 14.36 -18.90 4.13
CA ASN A 470 12.94 -18.73 4.47
C ASN A 470 12.60 -18.07 5.82
N LEU A 471 12.34 -16.76 5.85
CA LEU A 471 11.94 -16.11 7.10
C LEU A 471 10.61 -15.37 7.18
N ARG A 472 9.76 -15.29 6.14
CA ARG A 472 8.35 -14.88 6.39
C ARG A 472 7.23 -15.67 5.72
N GLN A 473 7.38 -16.24 4.51
CA GLN A 473 6.17 -16.75 3.83
C GLN A 473 6.29 -18.10 3.11
N PHE A 474 7.42 -18.42 2.46
CA PHE A 474 7.52 -19.63 1.63
C PHE A 474 8.57 -20.61 2.15
N ARG A 475 8.43 -21.91 1.88
CA ARG A 475 9.46 -22.93 2.15
C ARG A 475 9.62 -23.89 0.97
N LEU A 476 10.84 -24.38 0.76
CA LEU A 476 11.12 -25.43 -0.22
C LEU A 476 10.44 -26.73 0.23
N LEU A 477 9.85 -27.46 -0.72
CA LEU A 477 9.20 -28.74 -0.45
C LEU A 477 10.21 -29.85 -0.12
N ASP A 478 10.02 -30.46 1.05
CA ASP A 478 10.73 -31.67 1.46
C ASP A 478 10.08 -32.93 0.86
N GLU A 479 10.79 -34.06 0.86
CA GLU A 479 10.28 -35.34 0.34
C GLU A 479 8.97 -35.79 1.02
N THR A 480 8.80 -35.45 2.30
CA THR A 480 7.59 -35.73 3.07
C THR A 480 6.41 -34.85 2.64
N ASP A 481 6.66 -33.58 2.30
CA ASP A 481 5.65 -32.64 1.82
C ASP A 481 5.19 -33.04 0.41
N LEU A 482 6.12 -33.42 -0.47
CA LEU A 482 5.81 -33.97 -1.80
C LEU A 482 4.91 -35.21 -1.70
N ALA A 483 5.17 -36.12 -0.75
CA ALA A 483 4.33 -37.30 -0.53
C ALA A 483 2.92 -36.96 0.01
N LYS A 484 2.77 -35.87 0.78
CA LYS A 484 1.48 -35.36 1.23
C LYS A 484 0.71 -34.66 0.10
N LEU A 485 1.41 -33.85 -0.70
CA LEU A 485 0.84 -33.07 -1.81
C LEU A 485 0.45 -33.93 -3.00
N ALA A 486 1.09 -35.09 -3.21
CA ALA A 486 0.65 -36.10 -4.17
C ALA A 486 -0.81 -36.55 -3.95
N LYS A 487 -1.39 -36.33 -2.77
CA LYS A 487 -2.81 -36.57 -2.48
C LYS A 487 -3.74 -35.40 -2.84
N PHE A 488 -3.20 -34.18 -2.97
CA PHE A 488 -3.93 -32.95 -3.29
C PHE A 488 -3.84 -32.55 -4.76
N THR A 489 -2.71 -32.81 -5.44
CA THR A 489 -2.54 -32.62 -6.88
C THR A 489 -3.14 -33.82 -7.63
N GLY A 490 -4.45 -33.84 -7.77
CA GLY A 490 -5.25 -34.98 -8.25
C GLY A 490 -4.96 -35.53 -9.65
N ASP A 491 -4.09 -34.91 -10.46
CA ASP A 491 -3.84 -35.31 -11.86
C ASP A 491 -2.45 -35.90 -12.14
N GLY A 492 -1.53 -35.95 -11.15
CA GLY A 492 -0.19 -36.54 -11.36
C GLY A 492 0.70 -35.87 -12.42
N ALA A 493 0.26 -34.74 -12.98
CA ALA A 493 0.91 -34.02 -14.08
C ALA A 493 2.27 -33.41 -13.71
N VAL A 494 2.50 -33.07 -12.44
CA VAL A 494 3.75 -32.52 -11.92
C VAL A 494 4.29 -33.45 -10.84
N LEU A 495 5.52 -33.94 -10.99
CA LEU A 495 6.08 -34.94 -10.07
C LEU A 495 6.61 -34.36 -8.77
N ASN A 496 7.32 -33.23 -8.85
CA ASN A 496 8.19 -32.75 -7.79
C ASN A 496 7.99 -31.26 -7.48
N GLY A 497 6.79 -30.76 -7.73
CA GLY A 497 6.39 -29.40 -7.43
C GLY A 497 4.89 -29.27 -7.26
N VAL A 498 4.47 -28.07 -6.88
CA VAL A 498 3.07 -27.74 -6.62
C VAL A 498 2.64 -26.68 -7.62
N ILE A 499 1.44 -26.85 -8.16
CA ILE A 499 0.72 -25.78 -8.83
C ILE A 499 0.20 -24.87 -7.72
N TRP A 500 0.73 -23.67 -7.63
CA TRP A 500 0.33 -22.70 -6.61
C TRP A 500 -1.16 -22.43 -6.76
N PRO A 501 -1.94 -22.49 -5.65
CA PRO A 501 -3.38 -22.37 -5.73
C PRO A 501 -3.78 -21.02 -6.35
N ASP A 502 -4.69 -21.09 -7.32
CA ASP A 502 -5.50 -19.96 -7.77
C ASP A 502 -6.41 -19.61 -6.58
N ASP A 503 -6.09 -18.53 -5.87
CA ASP A 503 -6.69 -18.17 -4.60
C ASP A 503 -8.15 -17.72 -4.81
N LYS A 504 -9.05 -18.69 -5.01
CA LYS A 504 -10.48 -18.44 -5.25
C LYS A 504 -11.18 -17.89 -4.01
N LYS A 505 -10.58 -17.98 -2.81
CA LYS A 505 -11.09 -17.38 -1.56
C LYS A 505 -10.55 -15.96 -1.31
N ALA A 506 -9.35 -15.61 -1.77
CA ALA A 506 -8.86 -14.23 -1.75
C ALA A 506 -9.69 -13.27 -2.64
N ARG A 507 -10.40 -13.80 -3.65
CA ARG A 507 -11.33 -13.04 -4.52
C ARG A 507 -12.45 -12.29 -3.79
N SER A 508 -12.70 -12.57 -2.50
CA SER A 508 -13.82 -11.96 -1.75
C SER A 508 -13.40 -11.04 -0.60
N MET A 509 -12.13 -10.98 -0.20
CA MET A 509 -11.74 -10.20 1.00
C MET A 509 -10.42 -9.41 0.90
N SER A 510 -9.77 -9.36 -0.25
CA SER A 510 -8.69 -8.39 -0.48
C SER A 510 -8.81 -7.84 -1.90
N HIS A 511 -8.66 -6.52 -2.05
CA HIS A 511 -8.45 -5.86 -3.33
C HIS A 511 -7.06 -6.23 -3.88
N GLU A 512 -6.82 -7.51 -4.15
CA GLU A 512 -5.55 -8.02 -4.67
C GLU A 512 -5.81 -8.95 -5.87
N ILE A 513 -5.53 -8.39 -7.05
CA ILE A 513 -5.24 -9.06 -8.33
C ILE A 513 -6.39 -9.93 -8.85
N THR A 514 -7.29 -9.31 -9.60
CA THR A 514 -8.27 -10.04 -10.42
C THR A 514 -7.56 -10.67 -11.62
N ASN A 515 -8.06 -11.82 -12.08
CA ASN A 515 -7.61 -12.45 -13.33
C ASN A 515 -7.85 -11.57 -14.58
N GLU A 516 -8.57 -10.44 -14.46
CA GLU A 516 -8.68 -9.44 -15.53
C GLU A 516 -7.40 -8.63 -15.74
N ASP A 517 -6.61 -8.39 -14.69
CA ASP A 517 -5.28 -7.80 -14.85
C ASP A 517 -4.35 -8.70 -15.67
N VAL A 518 -4.56 -10.01 -15.61
CA VAL A 518 -3.78 -11.00 -16.37
C VAL A 518 -4.26 -11.10 -17.83
N LEU A 519 -5.54 -10.81 -18.10
CA LEU A 519 -6.12 -10.78 -19.45
C LEU A 519 -5.60 -9.61 -20.31
N SER A 520 -5.19 -8.50 -19.70
CA SER A 520 -4.47 -7.44 -20.40
C SER A 520 -2.98 -7.76 -20.63
N ASN A 521 -2.46 -8.81 -20.00
CA ASN A 521 -1.04 -9.08 -19.86
C ASN A 521 -0.47 -10.22 -20.73
N ILE A 522 -1.30 -10.96 -21.46
CA ILE A 522 -0.87 -11.88 -22.53
C ILE A 522 -1.76 -11.70 -23.78
N VAL A 523 -1.81 -10.48 -24.31
CA VAL A 523 -2.11 -10.29 -25.74
C VAL A 523 -0.81 -9.86 -26.40
N LEU A 524 -0.03 -10.86 -26.85
CA LEU A 524 0.89 -10.65 -27.96
C LEU A 524 0.00 -10.34 -29.17
N PHE A 525 0.14 -9.14 -29.73
CA PHE A 525 -0.59 -8.62 -30.90
C PHE A 525 -1.37 -9.67 -31.70
N ASP A 526 -2.69 -9.68 -31.54
CA ASP A 526 -3.54 -9.86 -32.72
C ASP A 526 -3.58 -8.51 -33.44
N SER A 527 -2.69 -8.34 -34.42
CA SER A 527 -2.63 -7.16 -35.29
C SER A 527 -3.91 -6.93 -36.13
N SER A 528 -4.96 -7.73 -35.95
CA SER A 528 -6.25 -7.57 -36.61
C SER A 528 -7.33 -6.92 -35.74
N ARG A 529 -7.12 -6.76 -34.43
CA ARG A 529 -7.96 -5.90 -33.60
C ARG A 529 -7.25 -4.59 -33.36
N ASN A 530 -7.34 -3.72 -34.37
CA ASN A 530 -7.34 -2.29 -34.14
C ASN A 530 -8.08 -2.02 -32.81
N ARG A 531 -7.49 -1.21 -31.94
CA ARG A 531 -8.27 -0.24 -31.18
C ARG A 531 -9.00 0.60 -32.23
N GLU A 532 -10.04 0.04 -32.83
CA GLU A 532 -11.15 0.84 -33.29
C GLU A 532 -11.61 1.49 -32.01
N THR A 533 -11.17 2.73 -31.83
CA THR A 533 -11.99 3.75 -31.20
C THR A 533 -13.38 3.58 -31.78
N ALA A 534 -14.20 2.78 -31.12
CA ALA A 534 -15.63 2.92 -31.13
C ALA A 534 -15.93 4.27 -30.45
N CYS A 535 -15.58 5.36 -31.14
CA CYS A 535 -16.44 6.52 -31.11
C CYS A 535 -17.68 6.10 -31.90
N SER A 536 -18.54 5.30 -31.28
CA SER A 536 -19.93 5.24 -31.69
C SER A 536 -20.50 6.62 -31.38
N SER A 537 -20.48 7.46 -32.40
CA SER A 537 -21.40 8.58 -32.55
C SER A 537 -22.80 7.98 -32.68
N GLU A 538 -23.37 7.55 -31.56
CA GLU A 538 -24.81 7.42 -31.42
C GLU A 538 -25.26 8.63 -30.60
N SER A 539 -25.58 9.67 -31.36
CA SER A 539 -26.45 10.74 -30.92
C SER A 539 -27.85 10.16 -30.70
N GLU A 540 -28.20 9.87 -29.45
CA GLU A 540 -29.60 9.88 -29.02
C GLU A 540 -29.71 10.61 -27.69
N ASP A 541 -30.66 11.53 -27.68
CA ASP A 541 -30.99 12.48 -26.64
C ASP A 541 -31.16 11.83 -25.26
N SER A 542 -30.35 12.25 -24.30
CA SER A 542 -30.72 12.23 -22.89
C SER A 542 -29.94 13.34 -22.17
N GLN A 543 -30.66 14.43 -21.89
CA GLN A 543 -30.28 15.35 -20.83
C GLN A 543 -30.39 14.57 -19.52
N ASP A 544 -29.29 14.39 -18.79
CA ASP A 544 -29.33 14.28 -17.32
C ASP A 544 -27.98 14.60 -16.65
N VAL A 545 -27.96 15.82 -16.14
CA VAL A 545 -27.39 16.39 -14.91
C VAL A 545 -26.42 15.57 -14.04
N ILE A 546 -25.29 16.25 -13.78
CA ILE A 546 -24.31 16.08 -12.71
C ILE A 546 -24.96 16.31 -11.33
N SER A 547 -24.91 15.35 -10.41
CA SER A 547 -24.71 15.60 -8.96
C SER A 547 -24.44 14.31 -8.17
N ARG A 548 -23.41 14.38 -7.33
CA ARG A 548 -22.95 13.35 -6.38
C ARG A 548 -23.93 13.17 -5.21
N GLY A 549 -23.86 12.00 -4.57
CA GLY A 549 -23.92 11.91 -3.10
C GLY A 549 -25.08 11.12 -2.50
N ARG A 550 -24.70 10.08 -1.75
CA ARG A 550 -25.36 9.43 -0.60
C ARG A 550 -26.88 9.23 -0.68
N GLY A 551 -27.26 7.95 -0.77
CA GLY A 551 -28.63 7.49 -0.64
C GLY A 551 -29.22 7.80 0.74
N GLY A 552 -30.23 8.67 0.73
CA GLY A 552 -31.29 8.75 1.73
C GLY A 552 -32.62 8.37 1.08
N ALA A 553 -33.36 7.48 1.73
CA ALA A 553 -34.71 7.08 1.34
C ALA A 553 -35.72 8.25 1.46
N PRO A 554 -36.88 8.19 0.78
CA PRO A 554 -37.57 9.40 0.30
C PRO A 554 -38.49 10.04 1.35
N GLY A 555 -38.49 11.38 1.33
CA GLY A 555 -39.42 12.23 2.07
C GLY A 555 -40.80 12.36 1.45
N ARG A 556 -41.72 12.95 2.22
CA ARG A 556 -43.03 13.46 1.78
C ARG A 556 -43.06 14.99 1.97
N SER A 557 -43.33 15.71 0.87
CA SER A 557 -44.11 16.97 0.67
C SER A 557 -44.16 18.00 1.81
N GLU A 558 -44.02 19.32 1.62
CA GLU A 558 -44.41 20.21 0.50
C GLU A 558 -43.87 21.65 0.79
N GLU A 559 -43.65 22.43 -0.28
CA GLU A 559 -43.86 23.90 -0.44
C GLU A 559 -43.24 24.92 0.55
N ASP A 560 -42.23 25.69 0.12
CA ASP A 560 -42.37 27.04 -0.46
C ASP A 560 -41.04 27.85 -0.43
N ILE A 561 -40.80 28.62 -1.48
CA ILE A 561 -39.58 29.43 -1.72
C ILE A 561 -39.82 30.89 -1.26
N HIS A 562 -38.91 31.45 -0.48
CA HIS A 562 -38.66 32.90 -0.43
C HIS A 562 -37.16 33.23 -0.39
N GLU A 563 -36.79 34.25 -1.16
CA GLU A 563 -35.45 34.71 -1.51
C GLU A 563 -34.68 35.48 -0.40
N GLN A 564 -33.34 35.33 -0.47
CA GLN A 564 -32.27 36.28 -0.11
C GLN A 564 -32.11 36.74 1.35
N ASN A 565 -31.11 36.16 2.04
CA ASN A 565 -29.94 36.87 2.59
C ASN A 565 -28.96 35.86 3.20
N GLY A 566 -27.66 36.15 3.17
CA GLY A 566 -26.62 35.28 3.74
C GLY A 566 -26.87 34.99 5.22
N PHE A 567 -27.17 33.72 5.51
CA PHE A 567 -27.27 33.16 6.84
C PHE A 567 -26.67 31.75 6.74
N VAL A 568 -25.74 31.43 7.64
CA VAL A 568 -25.30 30.05 7.89
C VAL A 568 -26.57 29.28 8.25
N THR A 569 -26.90 28.23 7.51
CA THR A 569 -28.12 27.46 7.73
C THR A 569 -27.98 26.59 8.98
N ASP A 570 -28.98 26.65 9.87
CA ASP A 570 -29.11 25.82 11.10
C ASP A 570 -28.96 24.30 10.84
N ASP A 571 -29.05 23.85 9.58
CA ASP A 571 -28.89 22.45 9.18
C ASP A 571 -27.49 21.85 9.48
N ASP A 572 -26.42 22.67 9.42
CA ASP A 572 -25.04 22.20 9.70
C ASP A 572 -24.79 22.04 11.21
N GLU A 573 -25.35 22.93 12.06
CA GLU A 573 -25.25 22.82 13.52
C GLU A 573 -25.96 21.57 14.07
N ASP A 574 -27.01 21.12 13.38
CA ASP A 574 -27.74 19.90 13.69
C ASP A 574 -26.98 18.63 13.29
N GLU A 575 -26.15 18.65 12.23
CA GLU A 575 -25.35 17.49 11.81
C GLU A 575 -24.16 17.28 12.76
N ASP A 576 -23.43 18.35 13.11
CA ASP A 576 -22.31 18.32 14.05
C ASP A 576 -22.78 17.88 15.46
N SER A 577 -23.93 18.38 15.90
CA SER A 577 -24.50 17.96 17.20
C SER A 577 -24.90 16.48 17.17
N ARG A 578 -25.49 16.00 16.08
CA ARG A 578 -25.84 14.57 15.91
C ARG A 578 -24.60 13.68 15.90
N GLU A 579 -23.54 14.08 15.21
CA GLU A 579 -22.28 13.35 15.18
C GLU A 579 -21.62 13.29 16.56
N PHE A 580 -21.55 14.43 17.26
CA PHE A 580 -21.06 14.51 18.63
C PHE A 580 -21.80 13.55 19.58
N PHE A 581 -23.13 13.55 19.57
CA PHE A 581 -23.92 12.67 20.44
C PHE A 581 -23.71 11.20 20.09
N ARG A 582 -23.61 10.85 18.80
CA ARG A 582 -23.36 9.47 18.36
C ARG A 582 -22.00 8.97 18.83
N GLU A 583 -20.94 9.74 18.62
CA GLU A 583 -19.58 9.36 19.04
C GLU A 583 -19.45 9.32 20.57
N SER A 584 -20.03 10.31 21.27
CA SER A 584 -20.06 10.33 22.74
C SER A 584 -20.77 9.10 23.29
N LEU A 585 -21.90 8.70 22.71
CA LEU A 585 -22.65 7.52 23.12
C LEU A 585 -21.83 6.25 22.94
N GLU A 586 -21.19 6.06 21.78
CA GLU A 586 -20.34 4.89 21.51
C GLU A 586 -19.15 4.81 22.48
N LEU A 587 -18.49 5.94 22.76
CA LEU A 587 -17.36 6.01 23.70
C LEU A 587 -17.77 5.69 25.14
N ILE A 588 -18.87 6.28 25.62
CA ILE A 588 -19.37 6.06 26.98
C ILE A 588 -19.82 4.60 27.12
N LYS A 589 -20.55 4.06 26.15
CA LYS A 589 -20.99 2.65 26.17
C LYS A 589 -19.80 1.70 26.19
N SER A 590 -18.80 1.93 25.33
CA SER A 590 -17.55 1.13 25.32
C SER A 590 -16.80 1.21 26.65
N GLY A 591 -16.75 2.39 27.28
CA GLY A 591 -16.13 2.60 28.59
C GLY A 591 -16.85 1.88 29.72
N LEU A 592 -18.18 1.88 29.72
CA LEU A 592 -19.02 1.20 30.72
C LEU A 592 -18.99 -0.34 30.56
N GLU A 593 -18.76 -0.85 29.35
CA GLU A 593 -18.57 -2.29 29.09
C GLU A 593 -17.16 -2.77 29.49
N ASN A 594 -16.13 -1.94 29.32
CA ASN A 594 -14.73 -2.26 29.62
C ASN A 594 -14.08 -1.24 30.58
N PRO A 595 -14.27 -1.38 31.91
CA PRO A 595 -13.88 -0.36 32.89
C PRO A 595 -12.37 -0.18 33.07
N VAL A 596 -11.53 -1.09 32.56
CA VAL A 596 -10.05 -1.03 32.69
C VAL A 596 -9.45 0.21 31.99
N HIS A 597 -10.13 0.75 30.97
CA HIS A 597 -9.64 1.87 30.16
C HIS A 597 -10.47 3.15 30.30
N ILE A 598 -11.26 3.27 31.37
CA ILE A 598 -12.23 4.37 31.51
C ILE A 598 -11.57 5.76 31.59
N SER A 599 -10.40 5.87 32.21
CA SER A 599 -9.61 7.10 32.27
C SER A 599 -9.16 7.59 30.88
N ASN A 600 -8.79 6.67 29.98
CA ASN A 600 -8.49 7.01 28.58
C ASN A 600 -9.75 7.47 27.84
N LYS A 601 -10.89 6.83 28.10
CA LYS A 601 -12.18 7.21 27.50
C LYS A 601 -12.65 8.59 27.98
N ILE A 602 -12.43 8.94 29.24
CA ILE A 602 -12.68 10.29 29.76
C ILE A 602 -11.80 11.32 29.04
N LEU A 603 -10.53 11.00 28.75
CA LEU A 603 -9.65 11.90 28.00
C LEU A 603 -10.11 12.08 26.55
N GLU A 604 -10.53 10.99 25.89
CA GLU A 604 -11.12 11.02 24.54
C GLU A 604 -12.40 11.88 24.52
N LEU A 605 -13.30 11.70 25.48
CA LEU A 605 -14.53 12.50 25.62
C LEU A 605 -14.25 13.98 25.89
N LYS A 606 -13.24 14.30 26.72
CA LYS A 606 -12.79 15.69 26.90
C LYS A 606 -12.22 16.26 25.61
N GLY A 607 -11.49 15.47 24.83
CA GLY A 607 -11.02 15.86 23.49
C GLY A 607 -12.17 16.13 22.52
N LEU A 608 -13.18 15.25 22.51
CA LEU A 608 -14.38 15.39 21.70
C LEU A 608 -15.18 16.64 22.05
N ARG A 609 -15.32 16.92 23.36
CA ARG A 609 -15.90 18.17 23.89
C ARG A 609 -15.24 19.40 23.28
N PHE A 610 -13.90 19.42 23.24
CA PHE A 610 -13.13 20.53 22.67
C PHE A 610 -13.23 20.60 21.15
N ALA A 611 -13.34 19.46 20.46
CA ALA A 611 -13.48 19.41 19.01
C ALA A 611 -14.81 20.01 18.53
N PHE A 612 -15.91 19.73 19.25
CA PHE A 612 -17.26 20.16 18.90
C PHE A 612 -17.75 21.41 19.67
N PHE A 613 -16.89 22.04 20.48
CA PHE A 613 -17.22 23.21 21.31
C PHE A 613 -18.46 23.01 22.21
N LYS A 614 -18.60 21.81 22.78
CA LYS A 614 -19.71 21.46 23.69
C LYS A 614 -19.33 21.63 25.16
N ASP A 615 -20.33 21.66 26.03
CA ASP A 615 -20.12 21.80 27.47
C ASP A 615 -20.11 20.44 28.19
N ASP A 616 -19.66 20.44 29.45
CA ASP A 616 -19.71 19.25 30.30
C ASP A 616 -21.14 18.72 30.49
N MET A 617 -22.13 19.61 30.43
CA MET A 617 -23.55 19.28 30.51
C MET A 617 -24.01 18.38 29.36
N ASP A 618 -23.56 18.62 28.13
CA ASP A 618 -23.99 17.84 26.96
C ASP A 618 -23.48 16.39 27.04
N ILE A 619 -22.24 16.23 27.54
CA ILE A 619 -21.65 14.90 27.78
C ILE A 619 -22.36 14.23 28.96
N LEU A 620 -22.62 14.96 30.03
CA LEU A 620 -23.30 14.43 31.20
C LEU A 620 -24.73 13.97 30.86
N GLU A 621 -25.47 14.71 30.03
CA GLU A 621 -26.80 14.31 29.57
C GLU A 621 -26.76 12.93 28.91
N THR A 622 -25.82 12.73 27.99
CA THR A 622 -25.62 11.45 27.29
C THR A 622 -25.16 10.35 28.26
N CYS A 623 -24.24 10.69 29.16
CA CYS A 623 -23.68 9.78 30.14
C CYS A 623 -24.74 9.23 31.09
N ILE A 624 -25.57 10.12 31.65
CA ILE A 624 -26.60 9.74 32.62
C ILE A 624 -27.66 8.85 31.99
N VAL A 625 -28.08 9.12 30.74
CA VAL A 625 -29.02 8.23 30.04
C VAL A 625 -28.44 6.82 29.92
N LEU A 626 -27.18 6.68 29.51
CA LEU A 626 -26.53 5.37 29.38
C LEU A 626 -26.27 4.68 30.73
N VAL A 627 -25.95 5.44 31.77
CA VAL A 627 -25.79 4.90 33.13
C VAL A 627 -27.13 4.39 33.65
N LEU A 628 -28.23 5.10 33.41
CA LEU A 628 -29.57 4.65 33.78
C LEU A 628 -30.01 3.42 32.96
N ASP A 629 -29.60 3.30 31.70
CA ASP A 629 -29.77 2.08 30.88
C ASP A 629 -29.01 0.89 31.46
N LEU A 630 -27.79 1.12 31.90
CA LEU A 630 -26.93 0.11 32.51
C LEU A 630 -27.53 -0.38 33.83
N ILE A 631 -27.99 0.54 34.68
CA ILE A 631 -28.67 0.24 35.95
C ILE A 631 -29.96 -0.54 35.69
N HIS A 632 -30.77 -0.11 34.72
CA HIS A 632 -32.01 -0.80 34.36
C HIS A 632 -31.76 -2.26 33.93
N SER A 633 -30.70 -2.49 33.16
CA SER A 633 -30.34 -3.82 32.67
C SER A 633 -29.81 -4.76 33.77
N HIS A 634 -29.40 -4.22 34.93
CA HIS A 634 -28.81 -4.98 36.04
C HIS A 634 -29.53 -4.72 37.37
N LEU A 635 -30.83 -4.40 37.33
CA LEU A 635 -31.63 -4.12 38.52
C LEU A 635 -31.56 -5.26 39.55
N ASP A 636 -31.52 -6.51 39.11
CA ASP A 636 -31.45 -7.68 39.99
C ASP A 636 -30.16 -7.74 40.83
N GLU A 637 -29.06 -7.13 40.37
CA GLU A 637 -27.77 -7.06 41.11
C GLU A 637 -27.79 -6.00 42.22
N VAL A 638 -28.66 -5.00 42.07
CA VAL A 638 -28.67 -3.76 42.87
C VAL A 638 -29.83 -3.72 43.89
N LEU A 639 -30.89 -4.48 43.64
CA LEU A 639 -32.08 -4.52 44.50
C LEU A 639 -31.91 -5.41 45.74
N VAL A 640 -32.64 -5.06 46.79
CA VAL A 640 -32.77 -5.89 48.01
C VAL A 640 -33.63 -7.12 47.70
N GLU A 641 -33.15 -8.32 48.07
CA GLU A 641 -33.90 -9.57 47.87
C GLU A 641 -35.25 -9.53 48.60
N GLY A 642 -36.36 -9.60 47.85
CA GLY A 642 -37.71 -9.75 48.39
C GLY A 642 -38.73 -8.64 48.07
N GLY A 643 -38.36 -7.61 47.30
CA GLY A 643 -39.32 -6.58 46.83
C GLY A 643 -39.94 -6.91 45.48
N SER A 644 -41.27 -6.98 45.37
CA SER A 644 -41.97 -7.05 44.08
C SER A 644 -42.67 -5.71 43.77
N GLY A 645 -42.32 -5.09 42.64
CA GLY A 645 -42.98 -3.88 42.13
C GLY A 645 -42.29 -2.55 42.46
N ARG A 646 -43.06 -1.46 42.42
CA ARG A 646 -42.63 -0.04 42.55
C ARG A 646 -42.02 0.32 43.91
N ASP A 647 -42.12 -0.57 44.91
CA ASP A 647 -41.54 -0.41 46.26
C ASP A 647 -40.18 -1.13 46.42
N SER A 648 -39.54 -1.49 45.31
CA SER A 648 -38.20 -2.08 45.32
C SER A 648 -37.18 -1.07 45.83
N ARG A 649 -36.40 -1.48 46.85
CA ARG A 649 -35.36 -0.64 47.47
C ARG A 649 -33.99 -1.02 46.90
N VAL A 650 -33.19 -0.01 46.63
CA VAL A 650 -31.78 -0.16 46.23
C VAL A 650 -30.95 -0.40 47.48
N ASP A 651 -30.11 -1.44 47.46
CA ASP A 651 -29.10 -1.69 48.49
C ASP A 651 -27.89 -0.79 48.22
N PHE A 652 -27.60 0.14 49.13
CA PHE A 652 -26.53 1.12 48.96
C PHE A 652 -25.16 0.49 48.77
N ASP A 653 -24.83 -0.55 49.54
CA ASP A 653 -23.49 -1.15 49.49
C ASP A 653 -23.29 -1.93 48.18
N LYS A 654 -24.34 -2.61 47.70
CA LYS A 654 -24.31 -3.27 46.39
C LYS A 654 -24.25 -2.26 45.24
N PHE A 655 -25.01 -1.17 45.33
CA PHE A 655 -25.03 -0.12 44.32
C PHE A 655 -23.68 0.58 44.22
N LYS A 656 -23.04 0.90 45.36
CA LYS A 656 -21.71 1.49 45.39
C LYS A 656 -20.66 0.59 44.72
N VAL A 657 -20.64 -0.70 45.08
CA VAL A 657 -19.72 -1.67 44.45
C VAL A 657 -19.99 -1.81 42.96
N PHE A 658 -21.26 -1.79 42.53
CA PHE A 658 -21.64 -1.81 41.12
C PHE A 658 -21.09 -0.59 40.36
N CYS A 659 -21.26 0.62 40.91
CA CYS A 659 -20.76 1.85 40.31
C CYS A 659 -19.23 1.92 40.25
N GLU A 660 -18.53 1.44 41.29
CA GLU A 660 -17.06 1.38 41.33
C GLU A 660 -16.51 0.34 40.35
N THR A 661 -17.11 -0.86 40.29
CA THR A 661 -16.62 -1.97 39.45
C THR A 661 -16.77 -1.67 37.96
N ARG A 662 -17.81 -0.92 37.57
CA ARG A 662 -18.06 -0.54 36.16
C ARG A 662 -17.58 0.87 35.82
N GLY A 663 -16.88 1.55 36.74
CA GLY A 663 -16.33 2.89 36.53
C GLY A 663 -17.37 4.00 36.35
N VAL A 664 -18.65 3.75 36.68
CA VAL A 664 -19.73 4.74 36.56
C VAL A 664 -19.41 6.00 37.35
N LEU A 665 -18.88 5.84 38.56
CA LEU A 665 -18.53 6.97 39.43
C LEU A 665 -17.41 7.82 38.81
N GLU A 666 -16.40 7.19 38.21
CA GLU A 666 -15.28 7.88 37.56
C GLU A 666 -15.75 8.64 36.31
N MET A 667 -16.65 8.06 35.52
CA MET A 667 -17.20 8.71 34.33
C MET A 667 -18.10 9.90 34.68
N VAL A 668 -19.04 9.71 35.62
CA VAL A 668 -19.98 10.77 36.01
C VAL A 668 -19.26 11.90 36.72
N SER A 669 -18.35 11.60 37.67
CA SER A 669 -17.58 12.64 38.39
C SER A 669 -16.66 13.45 37.48
N ALA A 670 -16.24 12.92 36.33
CA ALA A 670 -15.38 13.64 35.40
C ALA A 670 -16.07 14.81 34.67
N PHE A 671 -17.40 14.75 34.54
CA PHE A 671 -18.22 15.74 33.83
C PHE A 671 -19.27 16.42 34.72
N ASN A 672 -19.58 15.84 35.87
CA ASN A 672 -20.55 16.41 36.80
C ASN A 672 -19.94 17.49 37.70
N ARG A 673 -20.68 18.58 37.91
CA ARG A 673 -20.34 19.66 38.84
C ARG A 673 -21.48 19.80 39.85
N PRO A 674 -21.44 19.08 40.99
CA PRO A 674 -22.55 19.05 41.95
C PRO A 674 -22.80 20.41 42.65
N GLU A 675 -21.84 21.34 42.58
CA GLU A 675 -21.97 22.71 43.09
C GLU A 675 -22.94 23.58 42.26
N ASP A 676 -23.32 23.15 41.06
CA ASP A 676 -24.20 23.88 40.14
C ASP A 676 -25.60 23.26 40.09
N GLU A 677 -26.64 24.08 40.33
CA GLU A 677 -28.05 23.69 40.33
C GLU A 677 -28.48 23.04 39.00
N ALA A 678 -27.90 23.47 37.87
CA ALA A 678 -28.26 22.98 36.54
C ALA A 678 -27.92 21.49 36.35
N PHE A 679 -26.77 21.06 36.87
CA PHE A 679 -26.29 19.67 36.79
C PHE A 679 -27.17 18.73 37.63
N THR A 680 -27.46 19.14 38.87
CA THR A 680 -28.40 18.42 39.76
C THR A 680 -29.80 18.33 39.12
N SER A 681 -30.31 19.43 38.58
CA SER A 681 -31.61 19.48 37.90
C SER A 681 -31.69 18.55 36.68
N LEU A 682 -30.61 18.46 35.89
CA LEU A 682 -30.52 17.58 34.72
C LEU A 682 -30.59 16.10 35.14
N ILE A 683 -29.81 15.69 36.13
CA ILE A 683 -29.78 14.30 36.63
C ILE A 683 -31.16 13.90 37.17
N CYS A 684 -31.78 14.74 38.00
CA CYS A 684 -33.12 14.49 38.55
C CYS A 684 -34.19 14.40 37.46
N SER A 685 -34.12 15.25 36.43
CA SER A 685 -35.05 15.23 35.30
C SER A 685 -34.92 13.95 34.47
N LYS A 686 -33.69 13.53 34.12
CA LYS A 686 -33.45 12.29 33.35
C LYS A 686 -33.78 11.02 34.15
N LEU A 687 -33.56 11.05 35.46
CA LEU A 687 -33.98 9.96 36.36
C LEU A 687 -35.50 9.83 36.36
N LEU A 688 -36.24 10.94 36.48
CA LEU A 688 -37.71 10.95 36.43
C LEU A 688 -38.24 10.43 35.09
N GLU A 689 -37.67 10.88 33.97
CA GLU A 689 -38.02 10.39 32.62
C GLU A 689 -37.82 8.87 32.50
N SER A 690 -36.69 8.35 33.00
CA SER A 690 -36.34 6.93 32.94
C SER A 690 -37.21 6.07 33.87
N SER A 691 -37.68 6.62 34.99
CA SER A 691 -38.61 5.95 35.92
C SER A 691 -40.04 5.82 35.39
N VAL A 692 -40.45 6.71 34.48
CA VAL A 692 -41.81 6.72 33.91
C VAL A 692 -41.89 5.91 32.61
N GLY A 693 -40.82 5.89 31.80
CA GLY A 693 -40.84 5.33 30.45
C GLY A 693 -40.56 3.83 30.31
N ARG A 694 -40.31 3.07 31.39
CA ARG A 694 -39.76 1.68 31.32
C ARG A 694 -40.50 0.65 32.16
N SER A 695 -40.43 -0.61 31.74
CA SER A 695 -41.01 -1.77 32.42
C SER A 695 -39.94 -2.86 32.61
N PRO A 696 -39.50 -3.17 33.85
CA PRO A 696 -39.96 -2.65 35.14
C PRO A 696 -39.54 -1.18 35.40
N PRO A 697 -40.34 -0.38 36.13
CA PRO A 697 -39.99 1.02 36.43
C PRO A 697 -38.79 1.09 37.38
N LEU A 698 -37.88 2.04 37.15
CA LEU A 698 -36.78 2.33 38.07
C LEU A 698 -37.32 2.93 39.39
N PRO A 699 -36.86 2.48 40.57
CA PRO A 699 -37.32 2.99 41.86
C PRO A 699 -36.78 4.41 42.13
N PHE A 700 -37.49 5.40 41.62
CA PHE A 700 -37.09 6.82 41.61
C PHE A 700 -36.60 7.32 42.98
N GLY A 701 -37.44 7.19 44.02
CA GLY A 701 -37.11 7.72 45.34
C GLY A 701 -35.90 7.03 45.99
N SER A 702 -35.76 5.71 45.81
CA SER A 702 -34.60 4.99 46.35
C SER A 702 -33.32 5.34 45.61
N LEU A 703 -33.39 5.53 44.28
CA LEU A 703 -32.24 5.92 43.47
C LEU A 703 -31.80 7.36 43.76
N LEU A 704 -32.75 8.27 43.96
CA LEU A 704 -32.47 9.66 44.32
C LEU A 704 -31.66 9.76 45.61
N VAL A 705 -32.08 9.05 46.67
CA VAL A 705 -31.35 8.97 47.94
C VAL A 705 -29.97 8.34 47.75
N THR A 706 -29.82 7.31 46.91
CA THR A 706 -28.49 6.70 46.68
C THR A 706 -27.55 7.58 45.85
N LEU A 707 -28.07 8.40 44.93
CA LEU A 707 -27.26 9.34 44.14
C LEU A 707 -26.82 10.54 45.00
N GLU A 708 -27.68 11.00 45.90
CA GLU A 708 -27.34 11.99 46.93
C GLU A 708 -26.24 11.45 47.85
N ARG A 709 -26.40 10.25 48.43
CA ARG A 709 -25.36 9.61 49.27
C ARG A 709 -24.04 9.27 48.57
N LEU A 710 -23.97 9.36 47.24
CA LEU A 710 -22.74 9.18 46.44
C LEU A 710 -22.13 10.52 46.00
N ASP A 711 -22.62 11.66 46.49
CA ASP A 711 -22.23 13.02 46.12
C ASP A 711 -22.37 13.32 44.61
N ILE A 712 -23.27 12.61 43.92
CA ILE A 712 -23.58 12.85 42.49
C ILE A 712 -24.59 13.99 42.35
N VAL A 713 -25.49 14.14 43.33
CA VAL A 713 -26.56 15.15 43.34
C VAL A 713 -26.46 15.92 44.66
N ASN A 714 -26.54 17.25 44.61
CA ASN A 714 -26.47 18.07 45.81
C ASN A 714 -27.85 18.20 46.47
N GLN A 715 -27.88 17.96 47.78
CA GLN A 715 -29.07 17.94 48.62
C GLN A 715 -29.90 19.23 48.55
N SER A 716 -29.25 20.40 48.65
CA SER A 716 -29.89 21.74 48.65
C SER A 716 -30.66 22.07 47.36
N PHE A 717 -30.25 21.50 46.22
CA PHE A 717 -30.89 21.81 44.93
C PHE A 717 -32.07 20.89 44.59
N ILE A 718 -32.28 19.79 45.31
CA ILE A 718 -33.36 18.83 45.05
C ILE A 718 -34.75 19.45 45.32
N PRO A 719 -34.99 20.17 46.45
CA PRO A 719 -36.27 20.83 46.70
C PRO A 719 -36.60 21.91 45.66
N ILE A 720 -35.60 22.68 45.23
CA ILE A 720 -35.73 23.74 44.21
C ILE A 720 -36.16 23.14 42.86
N TRP A 721 -35.53 22.05 42.44
CA TRP A 721 -35.93 21.32 41.24
C TRP A 721 -37.35 20.74 41.36
N TYR A 722 -37.69 20.13 42.51
CA TYR A 722 -39.00 19.54 42.76
C TYR A 722 -40.13 20.57 42.70
N ASP A 723 -39.94 21.73 43.32
CA ASP A 723 -40.92 22.82 43.30
C ASP A 723 -41.06 23.44 41.89
N ARG A 724 -39.96 23.55 41.13
CA ARG A 724 -40.01 23.99 39.72
C ARG A 724 -40.82 23.06 38.84
N VAL A 725 -40.66 21.74 39.01
CA VAL A 725 -41.37 20.72 38.23
C VAL A 725 -42.84 20.59 38.66
N THR A 726 -43.17 20.84 39.92
CA THR A 726 -44.54 20.69 40.45
C THR A 726 -45.36 21.98 40.49
N GLY A 727 -44.72 23.15 40.50
CA GLY A 727 -45.32 24.47 40.72
C GLY A 727 -45.80 25.22 39.46
N ASP A 728 -45.25 24.93 38.28
CA ASP A 728 -45.73 25.55 37.03
C ASP A 728 -46.93 24.76 36.51
N GLY A 729 -48.10 25.41 36.42
CA GLY A 729 -49.42 24.76 36.31
C GLY A 729 -49.43 23.53 35.40
N GLY A 730 -49.46 22.34 36.00
CA GLY A 730 -49.09 21.03 35.44
C GLY A 730 -49.84 20.54 34.20
N GLN A 731 -49.82 21.30 33.11
CA GLN A 731 -50.37 20.96 31.81
C GLN A 731 -49.35 20.26 30.90
N SER A 732 -48.05 20.30 31.22
CA SER A 732 -46.99 19.71 30.38
C SER A 732 -46.43 18.36 30.88
N LEU A 733 -46.72 17.94 32.11
CA LEU A 733 -46.18 16.70 32.70
C LEU A 733 -47.13 15.51 32.48
N ARG A 734 -46.58 14.35 32.10
CA ARG A 734 -47.35 13.10 31.96
C ARG A 734 -47.97 12.70 33.30
N SER A 735 -49.22 12.23 33.30
CA SER A 735 -49.97 11.79 34.49
C SER A 735 -49.18 10.78 35.37
N GLU A 736 -48.37 9.93 34.73
CA GLU A 736 -47.53 8.94 35.40
C GLU A 736 -46.35 9.56 36.15
N ALA A 737 -45.72 10.62 35.62
CA ALA A 737 -44.64 11.35 36.30
C ALA A 737 -45.14 12.04 37.56
N GLN A 738 -46.35 12.63 37.50
CA GLN A 738 -47.01 13.21 38.67
C GLN A 738 -47.33 12.15 39.73
N SER A 739 -47.66 10.92 39.34
CA SER A 739 -47.88 9.82 40.27
C SER A 739 -46.60 9.36 40.97
N VAL A 740 -45.43 9.45 40.32
CA VAL A 740 -44.13 9.11 40.94
C VAL A 740 -43.71 10.18 41.94
N LEU A 741 -43.81 11.45 41.55
CA LEU A 741 -43.46 12.59 42.41
C LEU A 741 -44.38 12.71 43.64
N LYS A 742 -45.68 12.41 43.49
CA LYS A 742 -46.66 12.42 44.59
C LYS A 742 -46.68 11.13 45.41
N SER A 743 -45.69 10.26 45.27
CA SER A 743 -45.59 9.07 46.11
C SER A 743 -45.27 9.46 47.55
N ASP A 744 -45.88 8.77 48.52
CA ASP A 744 -45.73 9.07 49.97
C ASP A 744 -44.26 9.09 50.43
N PHE A 745 -43.39 8.32 49.76
CA PHE A 745 -41.96 8.29 50.07
C PHE A 745 -41.23 9.55 49.60
N VAL A 746 -41.45 9.96 48.34
CA VAL A 746 -40.76 11.12 47.74
C VAL A 746 -41.20 12.40 48.43
N VAL A 747 -42.49 12.58 48.70
CA VAL A 747 -43.01 13.78 49.39
C VAL A 747 -42.40 13.93 50.78
N LYS A 748 -42.36 12.85 51.57
CA LYS A 748 -41.75 12.88 52.91
C LYS A 748 -40.25 13.15 52.88
N TYR A 749 -39.55 12.64 51.86
CA TYR A 749 -38.12 12.90 51.71
C TYR A 749 -37.87 14.36 51.35
N ILE A 750 -38.65 14.95 50.44
CA ILE A 750 -38.52 16.38 50.10
C ILE A 750 -38.91 17.28 51.28
N GLU A 751 -39.96 16.95 52.05
CA GLU A 751 -40.32 17.67 53.27
C GLU A 751 -39.18 17.62 54.30
N TRP A 752 -38.58 16.45 54.51
CA TRP A 752 -37.41 16.29 55.38
C TRP A 752 -36.21 17.13 54.92
N LEU A 753 -35.93 17.18 53.62
CA LEU A 753 -34.86 18.01 53.06
C LEU A 753 -35.09 19.52 53.29
N LYS A 754 -36.35 19.97 53.21
CA LYS A 754 -36.70 21.38 53.47
C LYS A 754 -36.60 21.73 54.94
N GLU A 755 -37.03 20.82 55.83
CA GLU A 755 -36.89 21.00 57.28
C GLU A 755 -35.41 21.06 57.71
N GLU A 756 -34.55 20.21 57.12
CA GLU A 756 -33.11 20.21 57.41
C GLU A 756 -32.41 21.47 56.89
N GLU A 757 -32.78 21.97 55.69
CA GLU A 757 -32.25 23.22 55.14
C GLU A 757 -32.69 24.45 55.95
N GLU A 758 -33.95 24.49 56.42
CA GLU A 758 -34.45 25.53 57.34
C GLU A 758 -33.71 25.51 58.70
N GLU A 759 -33.41 24.32 59.24
CA GLU A 759 -32.62 24.18 60.48
C GLU A 759 -31.16 24.65 60.30
N GLU A 760 -30.53 24.36 59.16
CA GLU A 760 -29.17 24.84 58.84
C GLU A 760 -29.11 26.37 58.66
N GLU A 761 -30.10 26.98 58.00
CA GLU A 761 -30.20 28.45 57.88
C GLU A 761 -30.42 29.14 59.23
N GLU A 762 -31.24 28.56 60.12
CA GLU A 762 -31.46 29.06 61.48
C GLU A 762 -30.16 28.97 62.33
N GLU A 763 -29.38 27.89 62.20
CA GLU A 763 -28.09 27.73 62.89
C GLU A 763 -27.00 28.68 62.34
N GLU A 764 -26.98 28.98 61.04
CA GLU A 764 -26.08 29.98 60.45
C GLU A 764 -26.43 31.42 60.88
N GLU A 765 -27.72 31.77 60.95
CA GLU A 765 -28.17 33.06 61.47
C GLU A 765 -27.85 33.24 62.97
N GLU A 766 -28.00 32.19 63.78
CA GLU A 766 -27.58 32.21 65.20
C GLU A 766 -26.05 32.27 65.37
N GLY A 767 -25.29 31.61 64.49
CA GLY A 767 -23.82 31.62 64.48
C GLY A 767 -23.22 32.97 64.08
N LEU A 768 -23.81 33.68 63.12
CA LEU A 768 -23.40 35.03 62.72
C LEU A 768 -23.76 36.08 63.78
N GLY A 769 -24.83 35.87 64.55
CA GLY A 769 -25.23 36.72 65.69
C GLY A 769 -24.28 36.68 66.89
N LEU A 770 -23.38 35.69 66.97
CA LEU A 770 -22.37 35.58 68.03
C LEU A 770 -21.01 36.22 67.69
N SER A 771 -20.86 36.79 66.48
CA SER A 771 -19.62 37.45 66.03
C SER A 771 -19.69 38.97 65.89
N SER A 772 -20.81 39.62 66.26
CA SER A 772 -20.99 41.08 66.25
C SER A 772 -20.82 41.73 67.63
#